data_AF-A0AAN7AZY1-F1
#
_entry.id   AF-A0AAN7AZY1-F1
#
_cell.length_a   1.000
_cell.length_b   1.000
_cell.length_c   1.000
_cell.angle_alpha   90.00
_cell.angle_beta   90.00
_cell.angle_gamma   90.00
#
_symmetry.space_group_name_H-M   'P 1'
#
loop_
_entity.id
_entity.type
_entity.pdbx_description
1 polymer ?
#
loop_
_entity_poly.entity_id
_entity_poly.type
_entity_poly.pdbx_seq_one_letter_code
_entity_poly.pdbx_strand_id
1 'polypeptide(L)'
;MAPDYHEPISSHFSAVIVGAGPVGLMLSTCLARWGYKIKHIDNRAEPTPTGRADGIQPRSLDLLRNMGLKSAIMAHKPARVYEVAFWDPPKTGGEGIVRTGTWASCPNFIDARYPFTTLLHQGLIERVFIADLAKNGVEIQRPWTITGFTSDEKANPEYPVTVDLAHIDGTHKETVHAKYLFGGEGGKSFVRDQLKIGVSFKDPISYVWGVMDGVVKTDFPDIKMKCTIHSQHGSIMVIPREDNMVRLYIQIASSTDADFHPRKTASAEEVQERAKRILEPYSIEWERVEWYSVYPIGQGISDKYTLDHRVFLGGDACHTHSPKAGQGMNTAFLDAQNLAWKIHAVEAGFASRKILETYEPERKEVAENLLAFDNKYAKLFSQKPSTDTVVAATKGDGAQGAEENEFIKTFKEACEFTSGYGVFYKANALNWSPEHPAQSHVVHPKSTRLVPGRLFINANVTRVVDANVVHLEQEIPLNGSFRLFIFAGKPSASAQALKDLAANMQKKGSFYQAYMRPDVDAVSHHERHNPHSLFFSICSIFAAKRSDVEISRDLPPLLARYKDNVYADDLWDRRVPDAQAAAHAKMGLDQEKGGVVVVRPDGYVGVVVALTEGSATVDALNQYFGSFCTKKLGGDHAQL
;
A
#
# COMPACT_ATOMS: atom_id res chain seq x y z
N MET A 1 -15.85 53.35 7.96
CA MET A 1 -16.31 51.94 8.00
C MET A 1 -15.71 51.26 6.80
N ALA A 2 -14.68 50.43 7.01
CA ALA A 2 -14.11 49.61 5.95
C ALA A 2 -15.10 48.47 5.64
N PRO A 3 -15.23 48.05 4.36
CA PRO A 3 -16.09 46.93 4.03
C PRO A 3 -15.45 45.63 4.55
N ASP A 4 -16.19 44.90 5.39
CA ASP A 4 -15.89 43.52 5.74
C ASP A 4 -15.94 42.68 4.45
N TYR A 5 -14.76 42.42 3.88
CA TYR A 5 -14.58 41.41 2.84
C TYR A 5 -14.64 40.03 3.50
N HIS A 6 -15.83 39.48 3.64
CA HIS A 6 -15.97 38.04 3.82
C HIS A 6 -15.58 37.37 2.51
N GLU A 7 -14.38 36.78 2.45
CA GLU A 7 -14.01 35.88 1.35
C GLU A 7 -15.05 34.77 1.21
N PRO A 8 -15.45 34.40 -0.02
CA PRO A 8 -16.46 33.38 -0.23
C PRO A 8 -15.96 32.02 0.31
N ILE A 9 -16.84 31.29 1.02
CA ILE A 9 -16.61 29.93 1.57
C ILE A 9 -16.08 28.93 0.51
N SER A 10 -16.20 29.25 -0.78
CA SER A 10 -15.63 28.46 -1.87
C SER A 10 -14.10 28.36 -1.84
N SER A 11 -13.36 29.30 -1.22
CA SER A 11 -11.88 29.33 -1.17
C SER A 11 -11.25 28.43 -0.09
N HIS A 12 -12.05 27.81 0.79
CA HIS A 12 -11.56 27.02 1.92
C HIS A 12 -11.66 25.51 1.65
N PHE A 13 -10.60 24.75 1.95
CA PHE A 13 -10.48 23.32 1.65
C PHE A 13 -9.92 22.52 2.82
N SER A 14 -10.29 21.24 2.92
CA SER A 14 -9.62 20.32 3.85
C SER A 14 -8.18 20.06 3.41
N ALA A 15 -7.94 19.88 2.11
CA ALA A 15 -6.60 19.76 1.56
C ALA A 15 -6.49 20.33 0.15
N VAL A 16 -5.32 20.91 -0.15
CA VAL A 16 -4.87 21.22 -1.51
C VAL A 16 -3.86 20.17 -1.93
N ILE A 17 -4.08 19.55 -3.09
CA ILE A 17 -3.27 18.45 -3.61
C ILE A 17 -2.71 18.90 -4.95
N VAL A 18 -1.38 18.96 -5.04
CA VAL A 18 -0.66 19.43 -6.23
C VAL A 18 -0.02 18.23 -6.93
N GLY A 19 -0.48 17.94 -8.15
CA GLY A 19 -0.06 16.80 -8.95
C GLY A 19 -1.09 15.68 -8.96
N ALA A 20 -1.55 15.31 -10.16
CA ALA A 20 -2.50 14.25 -10.44
C ALA A 20 -1.81 12.99 -11.00
N GLY A 21 -0.61 12.70 -10.50
CA GLY A 21 0.00 11.37 -10.62
C GLY A 21 -0.60 10.37 -9.63
N PRO A 22 -0.10 9.12 -9.59
CA PRO A 22 -0.68 8.05 -8.77
C PRO A 22 -0.85 8.38 -7.28
N VAL A 23 0.13 9.05 -6.68
CA VAL A 23 0.08 9.44 -5.25
C VAL A 23 -1.02 10.46 -4.97
N GLY A 24 -1.13 11.52 -5.78
CA GLY A 24 -2.13 12.56 -5.60
C GLY A 24 -3.55 12.04 -5.86
N LEU A 25 -3.73 11.25 -6.91
CA LEU A 25 -5.03 10.61 -7.23
C LEU A 25 -5.49 9.68 -6.11
N MET A 26 -4.58 8.86 -5.56
CA MET A 26 -4.90 7.97 -4.44
C MET A 26 -5.29 8.76 -3.18
N LEU A 27 -4.54 9.80 -2.83
CA LEU A 27 -4.82 10.63 -1.66
C LEU A 27 -6.17 11.34 -1.79
N SER A 28 -6.41 12.01 -2.92
CA SER A 28 -7.70 12.66 -3.21
C SER A 28 -8.85 11.66 -3.12
N THR A 29 -8.68 10.45 -3.65
CA THR A 29 -9.75 9.44 -3.70
C THR A 29 -10.13 8.97 -2.30
N CYS A 30 -9.15 8.70 -1.44
CA CYS A 30 -9.40 8.34 -0.05
C CYS A 30 -10.14 9.47 0.69
N LEU A 31 -9.63 10.71 0.60
CA LEU A 31 -10.21 11.84 1.32
C LEU A 31 -11.61 12.23 0.80
N ALA A 32 -11.82 12.23 -0.52
CA ALA A 32 -13.10 12.56 -1.14
C ALA A 32 -14.20 11.59 -0.69
N ARG A 33 -13.89 10.28 -0.64
CA ARG A 33 -14.84 9.25 -0.17
C ARG A 33 -15.22 9.37 1.30
N TRP A 34 -14.38 10.01 2.12
CA TRP A 34 -14.68 10.34 3.51
C TRP A 34 -15.33 11.71 3.69
N GLY A 35 -15.69 12.38 2.59
CA GLY A 35 -16.45 13.63 2.60
C GLY A 35 -15.62 14.90 2.78
N TYR A 36 -14.29 14.83 2.62
CA TYR A 36 -13.44 16.01 2.71
C TYR A 36 -13.50 16.86 1.43
N LYS A 37 -13.48 18.19 1.59
CA LYS A 37 -13.47 19.12 0.46
C LYS A 37 -12.04 19.30 -0.05
N ILE A 38 -11.78 18.89 -1.28
CA ILE A 38 -10.45 18.80 -1.86
C ILE A 38 -10.29 19.76 -3.05
N LYS A 39 -9.17 20.48 -3.10
CA LYS A 39 -8.71 21.19 -4.30
C LYS A 39 -7.56 20.38 -4.90
N HIS A 40 -7.80 19.72 -6.04
CA HIS A 40 -6.78 18.93 -6.73
C HIS A 40 -6.41 19.60 -8.05
N ILE A 41 -5.13 19.95 -8.21
CA ILE A 41 -4.61 20.56 -9.43
C ILE A 41 -3.55 19.71 -10.11
N ASP A 42 -3.37 19.90 -11.42
CA ASP A 42 -2.24 19.37 -12.17
C ASP A 42 -1.88 20.29 -13.34
N ASN A 43 -0.58 20.38 -13.66
CA ASN A 43 -0.08 21.29 -14.68
C ASN A 43 -0.20 20.73 -16.11
N ARG A 44 -0.46 19.44 -16.27
CA ARG A 44 -0.72 18.83 -17.57
C ARG A 44 -2.16 19.12 -17.99
N ALA A 45 -2.35 19.41 -19.27
CA ALA A 45 -3.68 19.67 -19.83
C ALA A 45 -4.57 18.42 -19.79
N GLU A 46 -3.99 17.23 -19.95
CA GLU A 46 -4.72 15.96 -20.04
C GLU A 46 -4.09 14.89 -19.13
N PRO A 47 -4.83 13.82 -18.75
CA PRO A 47 -4.26 12.65 -18.11
C PRO A 47 -3.11 12.06 -18.93
N THR A 48 -2.24 11.27 -18.31
CA THR A 48 -1.02 10.77 -18.95
C THR A 48 -1.34 10.03 -20.27
N PRO A 49 -0.96 10.58 -21.45
CA PRO A 49 -1.30 9.98 -22.75
C PRO A 49 -0.45 8.73 -23.02
N THR A 50 0.80 8.75 -22.56
CA THR A 50 1.77 7.64 -22.65
C THR A 50 2.47 7.46 -21.29
N GLY A 51 2.24 6.32 -20.64
CA GLY A 51 2.53 6.07 -19.23
C GLY A 51 4.00 5.80 -18.91
N ARG A 52 4.46 6.23 -17.73
CA ARG A 52 5.82 5.94 -17.22
C ARG A 52 5.83 4.69 -16.34
N ALA A 53 4.75 4.43 -15.62
CA ALA A 53 4.53 3.20 -14.85
C ALA A 53 3.51 2.29 -15.55
N ASP A 54 3.54 1.00 -15.21
CA ASP A 54 2.57 0.01 -15.68
C ASP A 54 2.31 -1.13 -14.69
N GLY A 55 3.28 -1.49 -13.87
CA GLY A 55 3.16 -2.57 -12.88
C GLY A 55 2.40 -2.20 -11.61
N ILE A 56 1.34 -2.95 -11.33
CA ILE A 56 0.63 -3.03 -10.04
C ILE A 56 1.04 -4.35 -9.37
N GLN A 57 1.70 -4.25 -8.22
CA GLN A 57 2.15 -5.42 -7.45
C GLN A 57 0.99 -6.06 -6.65
N PRO A 58 1.14 -7.33 -6.23
CA PRO A 58 0.11 -8.05 -5.47
C PRO A 58 -0.50 -7.23 -4.32
N ARG A 59 0.33 -6.60 -3.47
CA ARG A 59 -0.16 -5.80 -2.34
C ARG A 59 -0.99 -4.58 -2.79
N SER A 60 -0.57 -3.88 -3.84
CA SER A 60 -1.32 -2.75 -4.38
C SER A 60 -2.66 -3.20 -4.97
N LEU A 61 -2.72 -4.38 -5.57
CA LEU A 61 -3.96 -4.92 -6.09
C LEU A 61 -4.94 -5.29 -4.96
N ASP A 62 -4.45 -5.77 -3.82
CA ASP A 62 -5.27 -5.96 -2.62
C ASP A 62 -5.85 -4.65 -2.11
N LEU A 63 -5.03 -3.59 -2.06
CA LEU A 63 -5.48 -2.24 -1.72
C LEU A 63 -6.59 -1.77 -2.67
N LEU A 64 -6.36 -1.83 -3.97
CA LEU A 64 -7.35 -1.42 -4.98
C LEU A 64 -8.64 -2.25 -4.89
N ARG A 65 -8.54 -3.51 -4.46
CA ARG A 65 -9.72 -4.34 -4.19
C ARG A 65 -10.48 -3.88 -2.94
N ASN A 66 -9.79 -3.53 -1.85
CA ASN A 66 -10.45 -2.99 -0.64
C ASN A 66 -11.06 -1.60 -0.88
N MET A 67 -10.59 -0.89 -1.91
CA MET A 67 -11.21 0.34 -2.41
C MET A 67 -12.33 0.10 -3.44
N GLY A 68 -12.57 -1.15 -3.87
CA GLY A 68 -13.55 -1.44 -4.93
C GLY A 68 -13.15 -0.97 -6.33
N LEU A 69 -11.88 -0.57 -6.53
CA LEU A 69 -11.35 -0.09 -7.83
C LEU A 69 -10.77 -1.21 -8.69
N LYS A 70 -10.42 -2.36 -8.09
CA LYS A 70 -9.85 -3.50 -8.81
C LYS A 70 -10.70 -3.93 -10.01
N SER A 71 -12.02 -4.03 -9.88
CA SER A 71 -12.88 -4.49 -10.98
C SER A 71 -12.79 -3.58 -12.21
N ALA A 72 -12.79 -2.26 -12.01
CA ALA A 72 -12.64 -1.27 -13.07
C ALA A 72 -11.25 -1.37 -13.74
N ILE A 73 -10.19 -1.59 -12.95
CA ILE A 73 -8.84 -1.84 -13.49
C ILE A 73 -8.82 -3.12 -14.36
N MET A 74 -9.41 -4.21 -13.86
CA MET A 74 -9.41 -5.49 -14.59
C MET A 74 -10.31 -5.47 -15.84
N ALA A 75 -11.29 -4.56 -15.92
CA ALA A 75 -12.14 -4.38 -17.10
C ALA A 75 -11.34 -3.95 -18.34
N HIS A 76 -10.18 -3.31 -18.14
CA HIS A 76 -9.23 -2.97 -19.20
C HIS A 76 -8.33 -4.13 -19.63
N LYS A 77 -8.59 -5.36 -19.16
CA LYS A 77 -7.87 -6.59 -19.52
C LYS A 77 -6.33 -6.44 -19.42
N PRO A 78 -5.82 -6.03 -18.25
CA PRO A 78 -4.38 -5.89 -18.05
C PRO A 78 -3.67 -7.23 -18.24
N ALA A 79 -2.41 -7.18 -18.67
CA ALA A 79 -1.56 -8.37 -18.68
C ALA A 79 -1.28 -8.85 -17.25
N ARG A 80 -1.17 -10.17 -17.06
CA ARG A 80 -0.94 -10.80 -15.76
C ARG A 80 0.33 -11.62 -15.82
N VAL A 81 1.32 -11.23 -15.02
CA VAL A 81 2.62 -11.90 -14.98
C VAL A 81 2.65 -12.85 -13.79
N TYR A 82 2.54 -14.14 -14.08
CA TYR A 82 2.67 -15.22 -13.09
C TYR A 82 4.11 -15.73 -12.98
N GLU A 83 4.87 -15.65 -14.07
CA GLU A 83 6.26 -16.12 -14.14
C GLU A 83 7.16 -15.08 -14.82
N VAL A 84 8.44 -15.14 -14.45
CA VAL A 84 9.53 -14.37 -15.06
C VAL A 84 10.49 -15.36 -15.70
N ALA A 85 10.77 -15.18 -17.00
CA ALA A 85 11.74 -15.98 -17.73
C ALA A 85 13.12 -15.30 -17.71
N PHE A 86 14.16 -16.12 -17.53
CA PHE A 86 15.55 -15.68 -17.55
C PHE A 86 16.24 -16.22 -18.80
N TRP A 87 16.93 -15.34 -19.50
CA TRP A 87 17.64 -15.63 -20.73
C TRP A 87 19.07 -15.15 -20.63
N ASP A 88 20.03 -16.03 -20.90
CA ASP A 88 21.46 -15.76 -20.82
C ASP A 88 22.19 -16.42 -21.99
N PRO A 89 23.47 -16.08 -22.24
CA PRO A 89 24.29 -16.82 -23.18
C PRO A 89 24.47 -18.30 -22.75
N PRO A 90 24.55 -19.26 -23.69
CA PRO A 90 24.75 -20.68 -23.37
C PRO A 90 25.99 -20.94 -22.52
N LYS A 91 25.87 -21.79 -21.49
CA LYS A 91 27.00 -22.13 -20.60
C LYS A 91 28.06 -23.02 -21.28
N THR A 92 27.67 -23.81 -22.28
CA THR A 92 28.50 -24.84 -22.92
C THR A 92 29.21 -24.36 -24.19
N GLY A 93 29.28 -23.05 -24.42
CA GLY A 93 29.70 -22.47 -25.69
C GLY A 93 28.56 -22.52 -26.73
N GLY A 94 28.44 -21.46 -27.51
CA GLY A 94 27.34 -21.21 -28.44
C GLY A 94 27.08 -19.72 -28.58
N GLU A 95 26.52 -19.29 -29.71
CA GLU A 95 26.14 -17.90 -29.97
C GLU A 95 24.68 -17.62 -29.55
N GLY A 96 24.37 -16.36 -29.26
CA GLY A 96 23.03 -15.91 -28.91
C GLY A 96 22.59 -16.16 -27.47
N ILE A 97 21.27 -16.24 -27.24
CA ILE A 97 20.63 -16.40 -25.93
C ILE A 97 19.78 -17.66 -25.83
N VAL A 98 19.73 -18.27 -24.64
CA VAL A 98 18.88 -19.42 -24.32
C VAL A 98 18.14 -19.21 -22.99
N ARG A 99 16.94 -19.79 -22.86
CA ARG A 99 16.19 -19.74 -21.59
C ARG A 99 16.91 -20.58 -20.55
N THR A 100 17.33 -19.96 -19.46
CA THR A 100 18.02 -20.62 -18.34
C THR A 100 17.07 -21.06 -17.23
N GLY A 101 15.87 -20.48 -17.16
CA GLY A 101 14.80 -20.92 -16.28
C GLY A 101 13.60 -19.97 -16.28
N THR A 102 12.55 -20.38 -15.56
CA THR A 102 11.43 -19.51 -15.19
C THR A 102 11.22 -19.56 -13.68
N TRP A 103 10.86 -18.43 -13.08
CA TRP A 103 10.51 -18.32 -11.66
C TRP A 103 9.15 -17.66 -11.48
N ALA A 104 8.42 -18.05 -10.44
CA ALA A 104 7.17 -17.40 -10.08
C ALA A 104 7.40 -15.91 -9.77
N SER A 105 6.58 -15.04 -10.34
CA SER A 105 6.60 -13.59 -10.07
C SER A 105 6.21 -13.28 -8.62
N CYS A 106 5.38 -14.12 -8.01
CA CYS A 106 5.05 -14.09 -6.60
C CYS A 106 5.09 -15.54 -6.07
N PRO A 107 6.19 -15.95 -5.41
CA PRO A 107 6.35 -17.32 -4.92
C PRO A 107 5.32 -17.72 -3.87
N ASN A 108 5.02 -19.02 -3.80
CA ASN A 108 3.97 -19.59 -2.94
C ASN A 108 4.18 -19.43 -1.42
N PHE A 109 5.39 -19.10 -0.96
CA PHE A 109 5.62 -18.79 0.45
C PHE A 109 5.01 -17.44 0.84
N ILE A 110 4.89 -16.50 -0.10
CA ILE A 110 4.14 -15.26 0.08
C ILE A 110 2.65 -15.59 0.02
N ASP A 111 1.91 -15.23 1.05
CA ASP A 111 0.48 -15.51 1.13
C ASP A 111 -0.38 -14.49 0.40
N ALA A 112 -0.09 -14.24 -0.88
CA ALA A 112 -0.80 -13.27 -1.69
C ALA A 112 -2.12 -13.83 -2.26
N ARG A 113 -3.20 -13.03 -2.24
CA ARG A 113 -4.47 -13.37 -2.90
C ARG A 113 -4.38 -13.35 -4.41
N TYR A 114 -3.58 -12.43 -4.92
CA TYR A 114 -3.34 -12.25 -6.34
C TYR A 114 -1.85 -12.47 -6.62
N PRO A 115 -1.42 -13.73 -6.82
CA PRO A 115 0.00 -14.08 -6.94
C PRO A 115 0.54 -13.77 -8.35
N PHE A 116 0.29 -12.56 -8.85
CA PHE A 116 0.75 -12.08 -10.15
C PHE A 116 0.92 -10.56 -10.13
N THR A 117 1.86 -10.05 -10.92
CA THR A 117 1.94 -8.60 -11.20
C THR A 117 0.95 -8.26 -12.31
N THR A 118 0.14 -7.22 -12.10
CA THR A 118 -0.81 -6.71 -13.10
C THR A 118 -0.16 -5.58 -13.87
N LEU A 119 -0.13 -5.65 -15.20
CA LEU A 119 0.50 -4.66 -16.06
C LEU A 119 -0.56 -3.94 -16.89
N LEU A 120 -0.66 -2.61 -16.71
CA LEU A 120 -1.65 -1.77 -17.39
C LEU A 120 -1.10 -0.37 -17.64
N HIS A 121 -1.44 0.25 -18.77
CA HIS A 121 -1.11 1.65 -19.02
C HIS A 121 -1.50 2.57 -17.85
N GLN A 122 -0.55 3.38 -17.36
CA GLN A 122 -0.80 4.34 -16.27
C GLN A 122 -2.01 5.24 -16.54
N GLY A 123 -2.20 5.75 -17.76
CA GLY A 123 -3.35 6.58 -18.09
C GLY A 123 -4.71 5.85 -17.95
N LEU A 124 -4.76 4.52 -18.14
CA LEU A 124 -5.98 3.74 -17.87
C LEU A 124 -6.22 3.62 -16.37
N ILE A 125 -5.16 3.43 -15.59
CA ILE A 125 -5.23 3.43 -14.12
C ILE A 125 -5.72 4.79 -13.62
N GLU A 126 -5.12 5.89 -14.08
CA GLU A 126 -5.51 7.26 -13.72
C GLU A 126 -6.98 7.53 -14.04
N ARG A 127 -7.49 7.08 -15.20
CA ARG A 127 -8.90 7.22 -15.56
C ARG A 127 -9.86 6.57 -14.56
N VAL A 128 -9.50 5.42 -13.99
CA VAL A 128 -10.31 4.77 -12.96
C VAL A 128 -10.41 5.65 -11.70
N PHE A 129 -9.30 6.25 -11.26
CA PHE A 129 -9.30 7.17 -10.12
C PHE A 129 -10.06 8.47 -10.42
N ILE A 130 -9.85 9.07 -11.60
CA ILE A 130 -10.55 10.29 -12.02
C ILE A 130 -12.06 10.08 -12.06
N ALA A 131 -12.51 8.94 -12.61
CA ALA A 131 -13.94 8.60 -12.62
C ALA A 131 -14.51 8.39 -11.21
N ASP A 132 -13.71 7.88 -10.28
CA ASP A 132 -14.13 7.74 -8.88
C ASP A 132 -14.19 9.09 -8.15
N LEU A 133 -13.21 9.97 -8.37
CA LEU A 133 -13.22 11.34 -7.84
C LEU A 133 -14.44 12.13 -8.32
N ALA A 134 -14.76 12.05 -9.60
CA ALA A 134 -15.94 12.72 -10.16
C ALA A 134 -17.26 12.25 -9.52
N LYS A 135 -17.38 10.95 -9.22
CA LYS A 135 -18.55 10.40 -8.49
C LYS A 135 -18.66 10.93 -7.06
N ASN A 136 -17.53 11.35 -6.47
CA ASN A 136 -17.46 11.94 -5.13
C ASN A 136 -17.36 13.48 -5.18
N GLY A 137 -17.73 14.11 -6.32
CA GLY A 137 -17.82 15.57 -6.43
C GLY A 137 -16.48 16.31 -6.51
N VAL A 138 -15.39 15.61 -6.82
CA VAL A 138 -14.06 16.22 -6.97
C VAL A 138 -13.64 16.21 -8.44
N GLU A 139 -13.37 17.39 -8.97
CA GLU A 139 -12.81 17.58 -10.30
C GLU A 139 -11.35 18.02 -10.20
N ILE A 140 -10.50 17.51 -11.09
CA ILE A 140 -9.09 17.89 -11.14
C ILE A 140 -8.95 19.10 -12.04
N GLN A 141 -8.50 20.21 -11.47
CA GLN A 141 -8.32 21.45 -12.20
C GLN A 141 -7.01 21.42 -12.99
N ARG A 142 -7.12 21.59 -14.30
CA ARG A 142 -6.03 21.53 -15.27
C ARG A 142 -6.20 22.62 -16.33
N PRO A 143 -5.12 23.07 -16.98
CA PRO A 143 -3.72 22.97 -16.56
C PRO A 143 -3.35 24.08 -15.56
N TRP A 144 -3.16 23.71 -14.28
CA TRP A 144 -2.86 24.64 -13.19
C TRP A 144 -1.61 24.22 -12.40
N THR A 145 -0.87 25.20 -11.90
CA THR A 145 0.33 24.99 -11.08
C THR A 145 0.27 25.78 -9.79
N ILE A 146 0.99 25.32 -8.78
CA ILE A 146 1.31 26.11 -7.59
C ILE A 146 2.38 27.14 -7.93
N THR A 147 2.26 28.34 -7.38
CA THR A 147 3.25 29.43 -7.50
C THR A 147 3.81 29.91 -6.17
N GLY A 148 3.19 29.50 -5.06
CA GLY A 148 3.63 29.85 -3.71
C GLY A 148 2.72 29.21 -2.66
N PHE A 149 3.21 29.12 -1.43
CA PHE A 149 2.37 28.85 -0.26
C PHE A 149 2.99 29.40 1.02
N THR A 150 2.16 29.58 2.05
CA THR A 150 2.60 29.87 3.41
C THR A 150 1.84 28.96 4.38
N SER A 151 2.48 28.62 5.51
CA SER A 151 1.87 27.82 6.59
C SER A 151 2.07 28.58 7.89
N ASP A 152 0.98 29.11 8.47
CA ASP A 152 0.99 29.86 9.72
C ASP A 152 -0.25 29.55 10.57
N GLU A 153 -0.07 28.70 11.58
CA GLU A 153 -1.14 28.34 12.53
C GLU A 153 -1.61 29.50 13.41
N LYS A 154 -0.80 30.55 13.57
CA LYS A 154 -1.19 31.72 14.36
C LYS A 154 -2.06 32.66 13.54
N ALA A 155 -1.80 32.77 12.24
CA ALA A 155 -2.58 33.62 11.34
C ALA A 155 -3.99 33.07 11.13
N ASN A 156 -4.14 31.77 10.87
CA ASN A 156 -5.44 31.12 10.74
C ASN A 156 -5.41 29.71 11.35
N PRO A 157 -5.90 29.53 12.59
CA PRO A 157 -5.88 28.22 13.24
C PRO A 157 -6.72 27.15 12.54
N GLU A 158 -7.78 27.54 11.84
CA GLU A 158 -8.69 26.61 11.15
C GLU A 158 -8.13 26.20 9.78
N TYR A 159 -7.59 27.15 9.01
CA TYR A 159 -7.00 26.91 7.68
C TYR A 159 -5.61 27.58 7.59
N PRO A 160 -4.58 26.99 8.23
CA PRO A 160 -3.27 27.61 8.39
C PRO A 160 -2.45 27.69 7.10
N VAL A 161 -2.83 26.94 6.06
CA VAL A 161 -2.09 26.89 4.81
C VAL A 161 -2.75 27.77 3.76
N THR A 162 -2.05 28.78 3.28
CA THR A 162 -2.48 29.61 2.15
C THR A 162 -1.69 29.20 0.91
N VAL A 163 -2.37 28.90 -0.19
CA VAL A 163 -1.75 28.36 -1.41
C VAL A 163 -2.10 29.24 -2.60
N ASP A 164 -1.08 29.71 -3.31
CA ASP A 164 -1.22 30.50 -4.53
C ASP A 164 -1.12 29.59 -5.75
N LEU A 165 -2.15 29.64 -6.59
CA LEU A 165 -2.29 28.82 -7.78
C LEU A 165 -2.41 29.70 -9.01
N ALA A 166 -1.92 29.21 -10.15
CA ALA A 166 -2.05 29.89 -11.43
C ALA A 166 -2.32 28.89 -12.56
N HIS A 167 -3.12 29.33 -13.54
CA HIS A 167 -3.18 28.63 -14.82
C HIS A 167 -1.80 28.74 -15.50
N ILE A 168 -1.38 27.70 -16.23
CA ILE A 168 0.00 27.61 -16.74
C ILE A 168 0.40 28.72 -17.73
N ASP A 169 -0.56 29.36 -18.39
CA ASP A 169 -0.32 30.50 -19.30
C ASP A 169 -0.30 31.86 -18.58
N GLY A 170 -0.52 31.88 -17.26
CA GLY A 170 -0.54 33.08 -16.42
C GLY A 170 -1.82 33.93 -16.51
N THR A 171 -2.83 33.50 -17.29
CA THR A 171 -4.08 34.27 -17.50
C THR A 171 -4.95 34.35 -16.25
N HIS A 172 -4.92 33.31 -15.41
CA HIS A 172 -5.72 33.21 -14.20
C HIS A 172 -4.85 32.89 -12.99
N LYS A 173 -5.18 33.50 -11.86
CA LYS A 173 -4.59 33.24 -10.55
C LYS A 173 -5.68 33.12 -9.51
N GLU A 174 -5.48 32.27 -8.53
CA GLU A 174 -6.34 32.14 -7.36
C GLU A 174 -5.49 31.86 -6.13
N THR A 175 -5.95 32.35 -4.98
CA THR A 175 -5.40 32.00 -3.67
C THR A 175 -6.47 31.24 -2.91
N VAL A 176 -6.08 30.14 -2.28
CA VAL A 176 -6.98 29.27 -1.52
C VAL A 176 -6.42 28.98 -0.14
N HIS A 177 -7.30 28.70 0.81
CA HIS A 177 -6.94 28.38 2.19
C HIS A 177 -7.25 26.92 2.50
N ALA A 178 -6.34 26.23 3.19
CA ALA A 178 -6.45 24.82 3.46
C ALA A 178 -5.94 24.42 4.84
N LYS A 179 -6.42 23.27 5.33
CA LYS A 179 -5.85 22.63 6.53
C LYS A 179 -4.53 21.93 6.24
N TYR A 180 -4.38 21.43 5.01
CA TYR A 180 -3.22 20.67 4.56
C TYR A 180 -2.86 21.02 3.11
N LEU A 181 -1.57 20.98 2.80
CA LEU A 181 -1.04 20.99 1.44
C LEU A 181 -0.25 19.71 1.19
N PHE A 182 -0.52 19.07 0.06
CA PHE A 182 0.19 17.86 -0.37
C PHE A 182 0.88 18.08 -1.72
N GLY A 183 2.21 17.96 -1.74
CA GLY A 183 3.03 17.98 -2.95
C GLY A 183 3.26 16.58 -3.52
N GLY A 184 2.53 16.25 -4.59
CA GLY A 184 2.66 15.04 -5.40
C GLY A 184 3.19 15.30 -6.82
N GLU A 185 3.95 16.40 -6.99
CA GLU A 185 4.42 16.93 -8.29
C GLU A 185 5.51 16.07 -8.96
N GLY A 186 6.11 15.16 -8.20
CA GLY A 186 7.20 14.28 -8.63
C GLY A 186 8.59 14.90 -8.47
N GLY A 187 9.57 14.38 -9.19
CA GLY A 187 11.00 14.67 -8.94
C GLY A 187 11.44 16.15 -9.01
N LYS A 188 10.64 17.03 -9.63
CA LYS A 188 10.87 18.49 -9.71
C LYS A 188 9.83 19.28 -8.89
N SER A 189 9.56 18.84 -7.66
CA SER A 189 8.52 19.44 -6.82
C SER A 189 8.88 20.87 -6.40
N PHE A 190 8.01 21.82 -6.76
CA PHE A 190 8.07 23.20 -6.30
C PHE A 190 7.88 23.27 -4.79
N VAL A 191 6.95 22.48 -4.24
CA VAL A 191 6.69 22.45 -2.78
C VAL A 191 7.97 22.05 -2.04
N ARG A 192 8.66 21.00 -2.48
CA ARG A 192 9.93 20.57 -1.87
C ARG A 192 11.00 21.65 -1.95
N ASP A 193 11.15 22.27 -3.12
CA ASP A 193 12.18 23.28 -3.35
C ASP A 193 11.92 24.54 -2.50
N GLN A 194 10.66 24.97 -2.38
CA GLN A 194 10.27 26.10 -1.51
C GLN A 194 10.50 25.78 -0.02
N LEU A 195 10.26 24.53 0.41
CA LEU A 195 10.59 24.07 1.77
C LEU A 195 12.11 23.93 2.00
N LYS A 196 12.93 24.10 0.96
CA LYS A 196 14.40 23.91 0.99
C LYS A 196 14.81 22.53 1.49
N ILE A 197 14.02 21.51 1.17
CA ILE A 197 14.31 20.13 1.53
C ILE A 197 15.29 19.55 0.51
N GLY A 198 16.46 19.09 0.98
CA GLY A 198 17.47 18.45 0.16
C GLY A 198 17.05 17.07 -0.34
N VAL A 199 17.75 16.59 -1.38
CA VAL A 199 17.65 15.22 -1.89
C VAL A 199 19.03 14.59 -1.87
N SER A 200 19.15 13.50 -1.13
CA SER A 200 20.35 12.67 -1.06
C SER A 200 20.31 11.65 -2.21
N PHE A 201 21.28 11.70 -3.11
CA PHE A 201 21.45 10.74 -4.19
C PHE A 201 22.50 9.68 -3.80
N LYS A 202 22.15 8.40 -3.91
CA LYS A 202 23.03 7.31 -3.44
C LYS A 202 24.09 6.86 -4.44
N ASP A 203 23.86 7.01 -5.75
CA ASP A 203 24.81 6.59 -6.78
C ASP A 203 24.85 7.58 -7.97
N PRO A 204 26.05 7.89 -8.52
CA PRO A 204 26.15 8.58 -9.80
C PRO A 204 25.60 7.66 -10.91
N ILE A 205 24.78 8.24 -11.78
CA ILE A 205 24.05 7.55 -12.86
C ILE A 205 24.99 6.62 -13.65
N SER A 206 24.83 5.30 -13.51
CA SER A 206 25.73 4.32 -14.16
C SER A 206 25.14 3.63 -15.40
N TYR A 207 23.83 3.79 -15.67
CA TYR A 207 23.14 3.11 -16.76
C TYR A 207 22.13 4.02 -17.47
N VAL A 208 22.15 3.99 -18.81
CA VAL A 208 21.17 4.64 -19.68
C VAL A 208 20.32 3.56 -20.35
N TRP A 209 19.01 3.63 -20.15
CA TRP A 209 18.03 2.71 -20.71
C TRP A 209 17.11 3.43 -21.70
N GLY A 210 16.92 2.81 -22.86
CA GLY A 210 15.83 3.13 -23.76
C GLY A 210 14.60 2.33 -23.35
N VAL A 211 13.44 2.95 -23.32
CA VAL A 211 12.16 2.28 -23.07
C VAL A 211 11.29 2.49 -24.28
N MET A 212 10.74 1.40 -24.83
CA MET A 212 9.86 1.44 -25.98
C MET A 212 8.59 0.64 -25.71
N ASP A 213 7.45 1.26 -25.98
CA ASP A 213 6.13 0.64 -25.97
C ASP A 213 5.68 0.47 -27.41
N GLY A 214 5.29 -0.74 -27.78
CA GLY A 214 4.86 -1.01 -29.13
C GLY A 214 4.33 -2.41 -29.36
N VAL A 215 3.83 -2.63 -30.57
CA VAL A 215 3.48 -3.96 -31.07
C VAL A 215 4.63 -4.45 -31.92
N VAL A 216 5.13 -5.64 -31.63
CA VAL A 216 6.31 -6.21 -32.28
C VAL A 216 5.97 -7.52 -32.98
N LYS A 217 6.60 -7.74 -34.13
CA LYS A 217 6.69 -9.01 -34.83
C LYS A 217 8.03 -9.64 -34.48
N THR A 218 8.01 -10.83 -33.90
CA THR A 218 9.21 -11.52 -33.42
C THR A 218 8.97 -13.02 -33.36
N ASP A 219 10.04 -13.81 -33.53
CA ASP A 219 10.07 -15.25 -33.25
C ASP A 219 10.65 -15.55 -31.85
N PHE A 220 10.95 -14.52 -31.04
CA PHE A 220 11.33 -14.70 -29.64
C PHE A 220 10.16 -15.32 -28.85
N PRO A 221 10.31 -16.54 -28.31
CA PRO A 221 9.17 -17.32 -27.83
C PRO A 221 8.51 -16.72 -26.58
N ASP A 222 9.22 -15.88 -25.83
CA ASP A 222 8.75 -15.34 -24.54
C ASP A 222 8.35 -13.88 -24.58
N ILE A 223 8.10 -13.30 -25.76
CA ILE A 223 7.77 -11.88 -25.88
C ILE A 223 6.50 -11.47 -25.09
N LYS A 224 5.63 -12.44 -24.78
CA LYS A 224 4.41 -12.26 -23.97
C LYS A 224 4.58 -12.58 -22.48
N MET A 225 5.78 -12.93 -22.04
CA MET A 225 6.13 -13.12 -20.63
C MET A 225 7.02 -11.97 -20.14
N LYS A 226 7.08 -11.78 -18.82
CA LYS A 226 8.11 -10.91 -18.27
C LYS A 226 9.45 -11.62 -18.43
N CYS A 227 10.43 -10.95 -19.02
CA CYS A 227 11.75 -11.54 -19.22
C CYS A 227 12.85 -10.62 -18.70
N THR A 228 13.89 -11.24 -18.14
CA THR A 228 15.20 -10.60 -17.98
C THR A 228 16.18 -11.30 -18.91
N ILE A 229 16.72 -10.54 -19.85
CA ILE A 229 17.59 -11.02 -20.93
C ILE A 229 18.97 -10.41 -20.73
N HIS A 230 20.00 -11.25 -20.71
CA HIS A 230 21.40 -10.85 -20.79
C HIS A 230 22.01 -11.46 -22.04
N SER A 231 22.75 -10.64 -22.79
CA SER A 231 23.52 -11.05 -23.96
C SER A 231 24.92 -10.43 -23.90
N GLN A 232 25.80 -10.81 -24.82
CA GLN A 232 27.09 -10.14 -25.00
C GLN A 232 26.94 -8.69 -25.48
N HIS A 233 25.78 -8.35 -26.05
CA HIS A 233 25.45 -7.02 -26.55
C HIS A 233 24.68 -6.16 -25.54
N GLY A 234 24.45 -6.64 -24.32
CA GLY A 234 23.73 -5.93 -23.26
C GLY A 234 22.44 -6.63 -22.84
N SER A 235 21.60 -5.91 -22.10
CA SER A 235 20.39 -6.44 -21.48
C SER A 235 19.08 -5.87 -22.02
N ILE A 236 18.05 -6.72 -22.03
CA ILE A 236 16.65 -6.32 -22.23
C ILE A 236 15.80 -6.80 -21.06
N MET A 237 14.85 -5.99 -20.62
CA MET A 237 13.71 -6.44 -19.83
C MET A 237 12.43 -6.33 -20.67
N VAL A 238 11.75 -7.46 -20.84
CA VAL A 238 10.46 -7.55 -21.55
C VAL A 238 9.34 -7.43 -20.52
N ILE A 239 8.40 -6.52 -20.76
CA ILE A 239 7.22 -6.30 -19.93
C ILE A 239 5.98 -6.43 -20.84
N PRO A 240 5.20 -7.53 -20.73
CA PRO A 240 4.01 -7.70 -21.56
C PRO A 240 2.91 -6.74 -21.13
N ARG A 241 2.20 -6.14 -22.09
CA ARG A 241 1.16 -5.13 -21.85
C ARG A 241 -0.17 -5.56 -22.45
N GLU A 242 -1.21 -4.80 -22.13
CA GLU A 242 -2.55 -4.91 -22.71
C GLU A 242 -2.54 -4.74 -24.25
N ASP A 243 -3.61 -5.16 -24.92
CA ASP A 243 -3.82 -4.96 -26.37
C ASP A 243 -2.64 -5.39 -27.26
N ASN A 244 -2.05 -6.52 -26.91
CA ASN A 244 -0.88 -7.12 -27.56
C ASN A 244 0.41 -6.28 -27.53
N MET A 245 0.42 -5.15 -26.85
CA MET A 245 1.60 -4.31 -26.69
C MET A 245 2.65 -5.00 -25.82
N VAL A 246 3.91 -4.62 -26.02
CA VAL A 246 5.02 -4.95 -25.13
C VAL A 246 5.82 -3.69 -24.84
N ARG A 247 6.33 -3.61 -23.61
CA ARG A 247 7.31 -2.62 -23.19
C ARG A 247 8.67 -3.28 -23.10
N LEU A 248 9.65 -2.73 -23.80
CA LEU A 248 11.04 -3.18 -23.76
C LEU A 248 11.90 -2.12 -23.10
N TYR A 249 12.56 -2.50 -22.01
CA TYR A 249 13.68 -1.73 -21.46
C TYR A 249 14.96 -2.26 -22.08
N ILE A 250 15.66 -1.45 -22.84
CA ILE A 250 16.81 -1.83 -23.65
C ILE A 250 18.03 -1.05 -23.16
N GLN A 251 19.08 -1.76 -22.78
CA GLN A 251 20.32 -1.15 -22.33
C GLN A 251 21.06 -0.48 -23.50
N ILE A 252 21.23 0.84 -23.42
CA ILE A 252 21.91 1.64 -24.46
C ILE A 252 23.38 1.83 -24.13
N ALA A 253 23.67 2.24 -22.89
CA ALA A 253 25.04 2.45 -22.43
C ALA A 253 25.15 2.18 -20.94
N SER A 254 26.33 1.74 -20.53
CA SER A 254 26.76 1.65 -19.14
C SER A 254 28.21 2.11 -19.06
N SER A 255 28.51 3.03 -18.17
CA SER A 255 29.88 3.46 -17.90
C SER A 255 30.06 3.75 -16.42
N THR A 256 31.22 3.41 -15.89
CA THR A 256 31.68 3.80 -14.55
C THR A 256 32.61 5.01 -14.60
N ASP A 257 32.77 5.61 -15.78
CA ASP A 257 33.64 6.76 -16.00
C ASP A 257 33.03 8.05 -15.42
N ALA A 258 33.84 8.85 -14.73
CA ALA A 258 33.41 10.09 -14.08
C ALA A 258 32.96 11.16 -15.10
N ASP A 259 33.48 11.09 -16.33
CA ASP A 259 33.16 12.00 -17.44
C ASP A 259 32.00 11.49 -18.32
N PHE A 260 31.37 10.35 -17.96
CA PHE A 260 30.23 9.83 -18.71
C PHE A 260 29.05 10.80 -18.64
N HIS A 261 28.62 11.34 -19.78
CA HIS A 261 27.43 12.18 -19.86
C HIS A 261 26.15 11.32 -19.93
N PRO A 262 25.36 11.24 -18.84
CA PRO A 262 24.19 10.37 -18.75
C PRO A 262 22.98 10.85 -19.56
N ARG A 263 23.12 11.99 -20.27
CA ARG A 263 22.12 12.58 -21.15
C ARG A 263 22.30 12.23 -22.62
N LYS A 264 23.17 11.27 -22.96
CA LYS A 264 23.27 10.79 -24.34
C LYS A 264 21.93 10.15 -24.73
N THR A 265 21.14 10.90 -25.50
CA THR A 265 19.89 10.41 -26.07
C THR A 265 20.21 9.47 -27.22
N ALA A 266 19.39 8.45 -27.41
CA ALA A 266 19.41 7.60 -28.59
C ALA A 266 18.13 7.81 -29.39
N SER A 267 18.21 7.76 -30.72
CA SER A 267 17.02 7.76 -31.59
C SER A 267 16.23 6.46 -31.40
N ALA A 268 14.95 6.44 -31.77
CA ALA A 268 14.14 5.23 -31.68
C ALA A 268 14.78 4.08 -32.49
N GLU A 269 15.32 4.38 -33.67
CA GLU A 269 16.00 3.44 -34.55
C GLU A 269 17.25 2.85 -33.90
N GLU A 270 18.06 3.68 -33.23
CA GLU A 270 19.25 3.19 -32.50
C GLU A 270 18.87 2.24 -31.36
N VAL A 271 17.78 2.53 -30.64
CA VAL A 271 17.25 1.65 -29.58
C VAL A 271 16.74 0.33 -30.18
N GLN A 272 16.06 0.37 -31.32
CA GLN A 272 15.57 -0.82 -32.03
C GLN A 272 16.73 -1.69 -32.55
N GLU A 273 17.74 -1.10 -33.17
CA GLU A 273 18.93 -1.82 -33.64
C GLU A 273 19.70 -2.46 -32.49
N ARG A 274 19.78 -1.79 -31.34
CA ARG A 274 20.37 -2.38 -30.13
C ARG A 274 19.58 -3.58 -29.63
N ALA A 275 18.25 -3.50 -29.66
CA ALA A 275 17.40 -4.59 -29.24
C ALA A 275 17.53 -5.81 -30.16
N LYS A 276 17.60 -5.61 -31.48
CA LYS A 276 17.85 -6.68 -32.46
C LYS A 276 19.12 -7.46 -32.13
N ARG A 277 20.24 -6.75 -31.86
CA ARG A 277 21.51 -7.38 -31.48
C ARG A 277 21.44 -8.15 -30.17
N ILE A 278 20.74 -7.61 -29.16
CA ILE A 278 20.62 -8.28 -27.86
C ILE A 278 19.76 -9.55 -27.94
N LEU A 279 18.78 -9.60 -28.84
CA LEU A 279 17.86 -10.72 -29.00
C LEU A 279 18.37 -11.83 -29.93
N GLU A 280 19.53 -11.69 -30.57
CA GLU A 280 20.08 -12.73 -31.44
C GLU A 280 20.10 -14.12 -30.73
N PRO A 281 19.65 -15.19 -31.40
CA PRO A 281 19.36 -15.29 -32.84
C PRO A 281 17.91 -14.92 -33.24
N TYR A 282 17.09 -14.44 -32.31
CA TYR A 282 15.68 -14.12 -32.57
C TYR A 282 15.53 -12.76 -33.28
N SER A 283 14.61 -12.71 -34.23
CA SER A 283 14.20 -11.51 -34.95
C SER A 283 13.27 -10.64 -34.12
N ILE A 284 13.34 -9.32 -34.28
CA ILE A 284 12.33 -8.39 -33.75
C ILE A 284 12.16 -7.18 -34.68
N GLU A 285 10.91 -6.86 -34.98
CA GLU A 285 10.50 -5.69 -35.77
C GLU A 285 9.31 -5.01 -35.11
N TRP A 286 9.26 -3.68 -35.10
CA TRP A 286 8.13 -2.93 -34.57
C TRP A 286 7.12 -2.69 -35.68
N GLU A 287 5.93 -3.27 -35.53
CA GLU A 287 4.78 -2.90 -36.38
C GLU A 287 4.28 -1.50 -36.02
N ARG A 288 4.36 -1.15 -34.73
CA ARG A 288 3.95 0.15 -34.20
C ARG A 288 4.76 0.52 -32.97
N VAL A 289 5.21 1.77 -32.91
CA VAL A 289 5.78 2.39 -31.70
C VAL A 289 4.76 3.38 -31.17
N GLU A 290 4.21 3.10 -30.00
CA GLU A 290 3.26 3.99 -29.31
C GLU A 290 4.00 5.09 -28.55
N TRP A 291 5.14 4.73 -27.96
CA TRP A 291 5.94 5.63 -27.15
C TRP A 291 7.37 5.14 -27.04
N TYR A 292 8.32 6.08 -26.97
CA TYR A 292 9.67 5.76 -26.54
C TYR A 292 10.28 6.90 -25.71
N SER A 293 11.23 6.56 -24.85
CA SER A 293 12.04 7.53 -24.11
C SER A 293 13.38 6.92 -23.75
N VAL A 294 14.40 7.78 -23.61
CA VAL A 294 15.69 7.41 -23.05
C VAL A 294 15.88 8.19 -21.76
N TYR A 295 16.16 7.51 -20.65
CA TYR A 295 16.40 8.19 -19.39
C TYR A 295 17.54 7.57 -18.57
N PRO A 296 18.29 8.42 -17.85
CA PRO A 296 19.21 7.97 -16.84
C PRO A 296 18.46 7.40 -15.63
N ILE A 297 18.96 6.30 -15.06
CA ILE A 297 18.45 5.79 -13.79
C ILE A 297 19.17 6.53 -12.66
N GLY A 298 18.43 7.39 -11.94
CA GLY A 298 18.88 8.04 -10.71
C GLY A 298 18.11 7.52 -9.50
N GLN A 299 18.81 7.37 -8.38
CA GLN A 299 18.24 6.96 -7.10
C GLN A 299 18.37 8.10 -6.10
N GLY A 300 17.26 8.56 -5.54
CA GLY A 300 17.23 9.74 -4.69
C GLY A 300 16.19 9.62 -3.59
N ILE A 301 16.47 10.22 -2.44
CA ILE A 301 15.54 10.33 -1.32
C ILE A 301 15.62 11.73 -0.71
N SER A 302 14.46 12.31 -0.43
CA SER A 302 14.35 13.59 0.26
C SER A 302 14.70 13.44 1.74
N ASP A 303 15.38 14.46 2.28
CA ASP A 303 15.81 14.44 3.67
C ASP A 303 14.62 14.49 4.65
N LYS A 304 13.52 15.12 4.23
CA LYS A 304 12.24 15.23 4.95
C LYS A 304 11.05 15.08 4.02
N TYR A 305 9.93 14.60 4.56
CA TYR A 305 8.65 14.42 3.85
C TYR A 305 7.62 15.44 4.35
N THR A 306 7.88 16.12 5.46
CA THR A 306 7.05 17.18 6.03
C THR A 306 7.92 18.10 6.91
N LEU A 307 7.52 19.36 7.10
CA LEU A 307 8.16 20.27 8.07
C LEU A 307 7.34 20.47 9.35
N ASP A 308 6.02 20.57 9.23
CA ASP A 308 5.12 21.08 10.27
C ASP A 308 3.86 20.21 10.48
N HIS A 309 3.78 19.09 9.74
CA HIS A 309 2.61 18.21 9.69
C HIS A 309 1.34 18.92 9.18
N ARG A 310 1.54 19.94 8.33
CA ARG A 310 0.52 20.61 7.51
C ARG A 310 0.86 20.50 6.03
N VAL A 311 2.14 20.63 5.70
CA VAL A 311 2.66 20.48 4.33
C VAL A 311 3.41 19.16 4.20
N PHE A 312 2.88 18.27 3.37
CA PHE A 312 3.39 16.93 3.15
C PHE A 312 3.84 16.72 1.71
N LEU A 313 4.82 15.85 1.52
CA LEU A 313 5.31 15.38 0.22
C LEU A 313 5.10 13.87 0.12
N GLY A 314 4.93 13.33 -1.10
CA GLY A 314 4.89 11.88 -1.31
C GLY A 314 5.17 11.46 -2.75
N GLY A 315 5.37 10.14 -2.94
CA GLY A 315 5.80 9.58 -4.22
C GLY A 315 7.14 10.14 -4.70
N ASP A 316 7.26 10.36 -6.01
CA ASP A 316 8.49 10.85 -6.65
C ASP A 316 8.97 12.24 -6.15
N ALA A 317 8.14 12.99 -5.42
CA ALA A 317 8.57 14.21 -4.74
C ALA A 317 9.55 13.91 -3.60
N CYS A 318 9.41 12.74 -2.97
CA CYS A 318 10.17 12.27 -1.82
C CYS A 318 11.21 11.21 -2.17
N HIS A 319 10.95 10.35 -3.15
CA HIS A 319 11.83 9.22 -3.43
C HIS A 319 11.76 8.81 -4.90
N THR A 320 12.91 8.60 -5.52
CA THR A 320 13.02 8.16 -6.92
C THR A 320 13.90 6.92 -6.97
N HIS A 321 13.46 5.90 -7.70
CA HIS A 321 14.12 4.59 -7.75
C HIS A 321 14.24 4.07 -9.18
N SER A 322 14.97 2.97 -9.32
CA SER A 322 15.10 2.28 -10.60
C SER A 322 13.76 1.70 -11.06
N PRO A 323 13.44 1.77 -12.37
CA PRO A 323 12.24 1.13 -12.92
C PRO A 323 12.28 -0.40 -12.84
N LYS A 324 13.45 -1.01 -12.62
CA LYS A 324 13.67 -2.46 -12.69
C LYS A 324 12.72 -3.27 -11.79
N ALA A 325 12.45 -2.78 -10.58
CA ALA A 325 11.57 -3.45 -9.62
C ALA A 325 10.09 -3.06 -9.77
N GLY A 326 9.74 -2.09 -10.62
CA GLY A 326 8.38 -1.62 -10.84
C GLY A 326 7.70 -1.05 -9.58
N GLN A 327 8.45 -0.47 -8.64
CA GLN A 327 7.94 -0.10 -7.32
C GLN A 327 7.36 1.32 -7.22
N GLY A 328 7.77 2.26 -8.06
CA GLY A 328 7.43 3.69 -7.89
C GLY A 328 5.93 3.97 -7.64
N MET A 329 5.06 3.55 -8.57
CA MET A 329 3.60 3.71 -8.42
C MET A 329 3.02 2.95 -7.22
N ASN A 330 3.59 1.79 -6.89
CA ASN A 330 3.13 0.95 -5.78
C ASN A 330 3.46 1.58 -4.43
N THR A 331 4.69 2.08 -4.25
CA THR A 331 5.11 2.84 -3.08
C THR A 331 4.29 4.12 -2.95
N ALA A 332 4.06 4.83 -4.05
CA ALA A 332 3.22 6.03 -4.10
C ALA A 332 1.77 5.79 -3.62
N PHE A 333 1.14 4.68 -4.02
CA PHE A 333 -0.19 4.33 -3.49
C PHE A 333 -0.18 4.11 -1.98
N LEU A 334 0.85 3.44 -1.47
CA LEU A 334 1.00 3.17 -0.05
C LEU A 334 1.35 4.43 0.76
N ASP A 335 2.10 5.38 0.20
CA ASP A 335 2.36 6.69 0.81
C ASP A 335 1.04 7.45 1.02
N ALA A 336 0.26 7.57 -0.06
CA ALA A 336 -1.02 8.26 -0.04
C ALA A 336 -2.01 7.60 0.92
N GLN A 337 -2.14 6.27 0.90
CA GLN A 337 -3.02 5.56 1.81
C GLN A 337 -2.61 5.78 3.27
N ASN A 338 -1.31 5.67 3.58
CA ASN A 338 -0.77 5.85 4.93
C ASN A 338 -1.08 7.24 5.49
N LEU A 339 -0.93 8.29 4.67
CA LEU A 339 -1.26 9.66 5.09
C LEU A 339 -2.77 9.88 5.19
N ALA A 340 -3.55 9.40 4.21
CA ALA A 340 -4.98 9.70 4.10
C ALA A 340 -5.76 9.31 5.36
N TRP A 341 -5.56 8.09 5.88
CA TRP A 341 -6.32 7.64 7.05
C TRP A 341 -5.91 8.39 8.32
N LYS A 342 -4.64 8.83 8.42
CA LYS A 342 -4.16 9.63 9.55
C LYS A 342 -4.80 11.01 9.53
N ILE A 343 -4.87 11.66 8.36
CA ILE A 343 -5.63 12.90 8.18
C ILE A 343 -7.10 12.66 8.56
N HIS A 344 -7.72 11.58 8.08
CA HIS A 344 -9.11 11.27 8.42
C HIS A 344 -9.32 11.11 9.93
N ALA A 345 -8.47 10.35 10.61
CA ALA A 345 -8.58 10.13 12.05
C ALA A 345 -8.39 11.43 12.85
N VAL A 346 -7.53 12.34 12.40
CA VAL A 346 -7.34 13.66 13.04
C VAL A 346 -8.54 14.57 12.80
N GLU A 347 -8.95 14.73 11.54
CA GLU A 347 -10.01 15.68 11.16
C GLU A 347 -11.40 15.22 11.58
N ALA A 348 -11.63 13.90 11.73
CA ALA A 348 -12.85 13.37 12.34
C ALA A 348 -12.83 13.44 13.89
N GLY A 349 -11.74 13.93 14.49
CA GLY A 349 -11.60 14.09 15.94
C GLY A 349 -11.33 12.79 16.69
N PHE A 350 -10.95 11.70 16.01
CA PHE A 350 -10.66 10.40 16.63
C PHE A 350 -9.27 10.33 17.24
N ALA A 351 -8.27 10.92 16.58
CA ALA A 351 -6.87 10.87 17.00
C ALA A 351 -6.24 12.25 17.11
N SER A 352 -5.24 12.37 17.99
CA SER A 352 -4.42 13.56 18.12
C SER A 352 -3.64 13.82 16.84
N ARG A 353 -3.46 15.09 16.47
CA ARG A 353 -2.64 15.51 15.32
C ARG A 353 -1.23 14.93 15.34
N LYS A 354 -0.71 14.57 16.53
CA LYS A 354 0.59 13.89 16.71
C LYS A 354 0.72 12.61 15.87
N ILE A 355 -0.36 11.90 15.53
CA ILE A 355 -0.23 10.70 14.69
C ILE A 355 0.31 11.02 13.29
N LEU A 356 0.19 12.26 12.81
CA LEU A 356 0.74 12.68 11.51
C LEU A 356 2.29 12.63 11.52
N GLU A 357 2.94 12.76 12.69
CA GLU A 357 4.38 12.60 12.85
C GLU A 357 4.86 11.20 12.44
N THR A 358 3.96 10.20 12.48
CA THR A 358 4.31 8.83 12.08
C THR A 358 4.40 8.65 10.57
N TYR A 359 3.91 9.58 9.74
CA TYR A 359 3.95 9.45 8.28
C TYR A 359 5.40 9.36 7.75
N GLU A 360 6.24 10.33 8.10
CA GLU A 360 7.62 10.38 7.63
C GLU A 360 8.45 9.14 8.04
N PRO A 361 8.58 8.76 9.33
CA PRO A 361 9.40 7.61 9.71
C PRO A 361 8.87 6.29 9.13
N GLU A 362 7.56 6.12 8.98
CA GLU A 362 6.99 4.91 8.37
C GLU A 362 7.29 4.82 6.87
N ARG A 363 7.15 5.93 6.13
CA ARG A 363 7.27 5.91 4.67
C ARG A 363 8.69 6.10 4.17
N LYS A 364 9.47 6.94 4.84
CA LYS A 364 10.89 7.16 4.51
C LYS A 364 11.71 5.89 4.69
N GLU A 365 11.49 5.13 5.76
CA GLU A 365 12.19 3.85 5.96
C GLU A 365 11.88 2.83 4.85
N VAL A 366 10.63 2.78 4.37
CA VAL A 366 10.26 1.92 3.24
C VAL A 366 11.02 2.34 1.97
N ALA A 367 11.13 3.65 1.71
CA ALA A 367 11.91 4.17 0.59
C ALA A 367 13.43 3.93 0.76
N GLU A 368 13.97 4.03 1.97
CA GLU A 368 15.37 3.70 2.26
C GLU A 368 15.67 2.22 2.04
N ASN A 369 14.75 1.35 2.48
CA ASN A 369 14.81 -0.09 2.25
C ASN A 369 14.70 -0.42 0.76
N LEU A 370 13.87 0.30 -0.01
CA LEU A 370 13.79 0.18 -1.46
C LEU A 370 15.13 0.51 -2.14
N LEU A 371 15.79 1.58 -1.72
CA LEU A 371 17.11 1.95 -2.23
C LEU A 371 18.19 0.92 -1.86
N ALA A 372 18.20 0.48 -0.60
CA ALA A 372 19.15 -0.53 -0.15
C ALA A 372 18.92 -1.88 -0.86
N PHE A 373 17.66 -2.20 -1.13
CA PHE A 373 17.25 -3.39 -1.85
C PHE A 373 17.71 -3.36 -3.30
N ASP A 374 17.51 -2.27 -4.05
CA ASP A 374 17.93 -2.17 -5.45
C ASP A 374 19.43 -2.50 -5.62
N ASN A 375 20.26 -2.09 -4.66
CA ASN A 375 21.70 -2.38 -4.65
C ASN A 375 22.03 -3.85 -4.32
N LYS A 376 21.27 -4.50 -3.44
CA LYS A 376 21.38 -5.95 -3.18
C LYS A 376 20.84 -6.78 -4.35
N TYR A 377 19.72 -6.36 -4.92
CA TYR A 377 19.04 -6.99 -6.04
C TYR A 377 19.93 -7.00 -7.29
N ALA A 378 20.61 -5.88 -7.59
CA ALA A 378 21.59 -5.84 -8.67
C ALA A 378 22.71 -6.90 -8.50
N LYS A 379 23.17 -7.14 -7.26
CA LYS A 379 24.17 -8.18 -6.95
C LYS A 379 23.61 -9.60 -7.10
N LEU A 380 22.40 -9.88 -6.61
CA LEU A 380 21.71 -11.17 -6.76
C LEU A 380 21.50 -11.54 -8.24
N PHE A 381 21.14 -10.56 -9.08
CA PHE A 381 20.98 -10.77 -10.51
C PHE A 381 22.30 -11.06 -11.23
N SER A 382 23.41 -10.56 -10.68
CA SER A 382 24.74 -10.81 -11.23
C SER A 382 25.31 -12.17 -10.79
N GLN A 383 24.91 -12.65 -9.61
CA GLN A 383 25.32 -13.93 -9.04
C GLN A 383 24.40 -15.04 -9.56
N LYS A 384 24.64 -15.53 -10.78
CA LYS A 384 23.89 -16.60 -11.48
C LYS A 384 23.66 -17.84 -10.59
N PRO A 385 22.53 -17.96 -9.84
CA PRO A 385 22.32 -19.08 -8.95
C PRO A 385 21.94 -20.31 -9.78
N SER A 386 22.20 -21.52 -9.27
CA SER A 386 21.69 -22.72 -9.92
C SER A 386 20.16 -22.79 -9.79
N THR A 387 19.50 -23.33 -10.81
CA THR A 387 18.04 -23.54 -10.83
C THR A 387 17.57 -24.29 -9.59
N ASP A 388 18.34 -25.29 -9.13
CA ASP A 388 18.03 -26.08 -7.93
C ASP A 388 17.98 -25.25 -6.65
N THR A 389 18.86 -24.25 -6.51
CA THR A 389 18.91 -23.37 -5.33
C THR A 389 17.68 -22.46 -5.27
N VAL A 390 17.21 -21.98 -6.42
CA VAL A 390 16.00 -21.15 -6.49
C VAL A 390 14.73 -21.98 -6.33
N VAL A 391 14.71 -23.20 -6.87
CA VAL A 391 13.62 -24.17 -6.61
C VAL A 391 13.55 -24.51 -5.12
N ALA A 392 14.68 -24.69 -4.44
CA ALA A 392 14.70 -24.88 -2.98
C ALA A 392 14.19 -23.65 -2.23
N ALA A 393 14.59 -22.43 -2.64
CA ALA A 393 14.14 -21.18 -2.01
C ALA A 393 12.64 -20.89 -2.21
N THR A 394 12.01 -21.46 -3.25
CA THR A 394 10.60 -21.25 -3.60
C THR A 394 9.66 -22.31 -3.01
N LYS A 395 10.17 -23.47 -2.59
CA LYS A 395 9.41 -24.51 -1.86
C LYS A 395 9.42 -24.18 -0.36
N GLY A 396 8.29 -23.68 0.16
CA GLY A 396 8.12 -23.42 1.59
C GLY A 396 8.16 -24.69 2.44
N ASP A 397 8.95 -24.64 3.52
CA ASP A 397 8.91 -25.43 4.76
C ASP A 397 8.60 -26.94 4.65
N GLY A 398 9.36 -27.65 3.83
CA GLY A 398 9.49 -29.13 3.90
C GLY A 398 10.78 -29.63 4.57
N ALA A 399 11.71 -28.74 4.92
CA ALA A 399 13.01 -29.11 5.49
C ALA A 399 13.18 -28.45 6.86
N GLN A 400 12.59 -29.06 7.90
CA GLN A 400 13.14 -28.88 9.25
C GLN A 400 14.58 -29.40 9.24
N GLY A 401 15.57 -28.49 9.27
CA GLY A 401 16.96 -28.85 9.59
C GLY A 401 18.06 -28.44 8.61
N ALA A 402 17.80 -27.69 7.54
CA ALA A 402 18.89 -27.05 6.78
C ALA A 402 19.05 -25.60 7.27
N GLU A 403 20.25 -25.25 7.77
CA GLU A 403 20.62 -23.84 8.03
C GLU A 403 20.21 -23.00 6.80
N GLU A 404 19.36 -21.97 7.01
CA GLU A 404 18.93 -21.10 5.92
C GLU A 404 20.16 -20.40 5.32
N ASN A 405 20.62 -20.90 4.17
CA ASN A 405 21.68 -20.27 3.39
C ASN A 405 21.33 -18.78 3.18
N GLU A 406 22.29 -17.89 3.39
CA GLU A 406 22.15 -16.43 3.24
C GLU A 406 21.49 -16.03 1.91
N PHE A 407 21.73 -16.81 0.85
CA PHE A 407 21.05 -16.66 -0.43
C PHE A 407 19.52 -16.84 -0.34
N ILE A 408 19.04 -17.92 0.30
CA ILE A 408 17.61 -18.21 0.43
C ILE A 408 16.91 -17.11 1.21
N LYS A 409 17.53 -16.66 2.31
CA LYS A 409 17.01 -15.55 3.12
C LYS A 409 16.90 -14.27 2.28
N THR A 410 17.97 -13.89 1.59
CA THR A 410 17.99 -12.68 0.77
C THR A 410 16.99 -12.77 -0.41
N PHE A 411 16.81 -13.95 -0.99
CA PHE A 411 15.82 -14.20 -2.05
C PHE A 411 14.38 -14.07 -1.53
N LYS A 412 14.08 -14.63 -0.35
CA LYS A 412 12.76 -14.49 0.30
C LYS A 412 12.45 -13.02 0.60
N GLU A 413 13.40 -12.31 1.21
CA GLU A 413 13.30 -10.87 1.48
C GLU A 413 13.04 -10.07 0.19
N ALA A 414 13.71 -10.44 -0.91
CA ALA A 414 13.53 -9.81 -2.21
C ALA A 414 12.12 -9.98 -2.79
N CYS A 415 11.57 -11.18 -2.69
CA CYS A 415 10.23 -11.47 -3.18
C CYS A 415 9.15 -10.79 -2.31
N GLU A 416 9.32 -10.81 -0.99
CA GLU A 416 8.43 -10.09 -0.07
C GLU A 416 8.43 -8.59 -0.39
N PHE A 417 9.62 -8.03 -0.58
CA PHE A 417 9.78 -6.62 -0.90
C PHE A 417 9.12 -6.26 -2.24
N THR A 418 9.45 -6.99 -3.32
CA THR A 418 8.92 -6.70 -4.67
C THR A 418 7.41 -6.93 -4.81
N SER A 419 6.84 -7.86 -4.05
CA SER A 419 5.38 -8.07 -4.01
C SER A 419 4.62 -7.01 -3.20
N GLY A 420 5.34 -6.20 -2.42
CA GLY A 420 4.82 -5.20 -1.48
C GLY A 420 4.36 -5.79 -0.14
N TYR A 421 4.46 -7.10 0.06
CA TYR A 421 4.12 -7.77 1.33
C TYR A 421 5.20 -7.63 2.41
N GLY A 422 6.42 -7.25 2.03
CA GLY A 422 7.59 -7.11 2.91
C GLY A 422 7.65 -5.81 3.72
N VAL A 423 6.67 -4.91 3.57
CA VAL A 423 6.65 -3.64 4.32
C VAL A 423 6.53 -3.92 5.82
N PHE A 424 7.41 -3.28 6.59
CA PHE A 424 7.41 -3.29 8.04
C PHE A 424 7.58 -1.87 8.57
N TYR A 425 6.65 -1.43 9.40
CA TYR A 425 6.75 -0.19 10.15
C TYR A 425 7.33 -0.46 11.54
N LYS A 426 8.36 0.29 11.93
CA LYS A 426 8.92 0.22 13.27
C LYS A 426 7.92 0.69 14.34
N ALA A 427 8.30 0.42 15.59
CA ALA A 427 7.59 0.84 16.78
C ALA A 427 7.31 2.36 16.76
N ASN A 428 6.06 2.71 17.03
CA ASN A 428 5.59 4.07 17.26
C ASN A 428 4.23 4.00 17.99
N ALA A 429 3.53 5.12 18.18
CA ALA A 429 2.23 5.14 18.87
C ALA A 429 1.15 4.24 18.23
N LEU A 430 1.31 3.86 16.96
CA LEU A 430 0.35 3.02 16.21
C LEU A 430 0.80 1.56 16.13
N ASN A 431 2.09 1.29 16.23
CA ASN A 431 2.67 -0.05 16.12
C ASN A 431 3.26 -0.46 17.46
N TRP A 432 2.55 -1.32 18.19
CA TRP A 432 2.95 -1.74 19.52
C TRP A 432 4.33 -2.42 19.53
N SER A 433 5.10 -2.17 20.58
CA SER A 433 6.37 -2.83 20.91
C SER A 433 6.51 -2.97 22.44
N PRO A 434 7.50 -3.72 22.94
CA PRO A 434 7.79 -3.78 24.38
C PRO A 434 8.07 -2.42 25.03
N GLU A 435 8.44 -1.39 24.26
CA GLU A 435 8.67 -0.02 24.72
C GLU A 435 7.42 0.88 24.60
N HIS A 436 6.31 0.36 24.07
CA HIS A 436 5.08 1.11 23.87
C HIS A 436 4.46 1.52 25.22
N PRO A 437 3.80 2.69 25.37
CA PRO A 437 3.21 3.10 26.66
C PRO A 437 2.13 2.15 27.20
N ALA A 438 1.41 1.47 26.30
CA ALA A 438 0.42 0.46 26.64
C ALA A 438 1.09 -0.88 26.96
N GLN A 439 1.21 -1.20 28.25
CA GLN A 439 1.85 -2.41 28.75
C GLN A 439 0.87 -3.23 29.59
N SER A 440 0.68 -4.49 29.20
CA SER A 440 -0.14 -5.44 29.94
C SER A 440 0.29 -6.86 29.62
N HIS A 441 0.14 -7.78 30.59
CA HIS A 441 0.51 -9.19 30.45
C HIS A 441 -0.31 -9.94 29.40
N VAL A 442 -1.47 -9.39 28.99
CA VAL A 442 -2.29 -9.93 27.90
C VAL A 442 -1.92 -9.38 26.53
N VAL A 443 -1.03 -8.38 26.44
CA VAL A 443 -0.62 -7.80 25.16
C VAL A 443 0.49 -8.65 24.54
N HIS A 444 0.39 -8.83 23.23
CA HIS A 444 1.30 -9.58 22.38
C HIS A 444 1.63 -10.99 22.94
N PRO A 445 0.64 -11.89 22.98
CA PRO A 445 0.82 -13.24 23.49
C PRO A 445 1.97 -13.95 22.78
N LYS A 446 2.84 -14.67 23.51
CA LYS A 446 4.06 -15.28 22.95
C LYS A 446 3.84 -16.22 21.76
N SER A 447 2.64 -16.78 21.61
CA SER A 447 2.28 -17.67 20.51
C SER A 447 1.95 -16.94 19.20
N THR A 448 1.67 -15.63 19.26
CA THR A 448 1.21 -14.86 18.09
C THR A 448 2.25 -14.87 16.98
N ARG A 449 1.80 -15.07 15.75
CA ARG A 449 2.61 -14.92 14.53
C ARG A 449 2.47 -13.53 13.90
N LEU A 450 1.51 -12.75 14.38
CA LEU A 450 1.28 -11.39 13.92
C LEU A 450 2.28 -10.43 14.54
N VAL A 451 2.91 -9.63 13.68
CA VAL A 451 3.91 -8.64 14.05
C VAL A 451 3.31 -7.25 13.87
N PRO A 452 3.16 -6.43 14.94
CA PRO A 452 2.80 -5.03 14.81
C PRO A 452 3.65 -4.29 13.78
N GLY A 453 3.03 -3.47 12.93
CA GLY A 453 3.69 -2.80 11.80
C GLY A 453 3.85 -3.65 10.53
N ARG A 454 3.45 -4.93 10.53
CA ARG A 454 3.30 -5.75 9.31
C ARG A 454 1.83 -5.88 8.90
N LEU A 455 1.59 -6.32 7.68
CA LEU A 455 0.24 -6.58 7.18
C LEU A 455 -0.45 -7.67 8.00
N PHE A 456 -1.77 -7.53 8.15
CA PHE A 456 -2.61 -8.61 8.67
C PHE A 456 -2.51 -9.83 7.75
N ILE A 457 -2.35 -11.02 8.33
CA ILE A 457 -2.18 -12.26 7.56
C ILE A 457 -3.52 -12.61 6.89
N ASN A 458 -3.46 -13.04 5.63
CA ASN A 458 -4.63 -13.41 4.85
C ASN A 458 -5.30 -14.66 5.42
N ALA A 459 -6.63 -14.68 5.52
CA ALA A 459 -7.37 -15.83 6.04
C ALA A 459 -8.70 -16.04 5.29
N ASN A 460 -9.06 -17.29 5.04
CA ASN A 460 -10.38 -17.66 4.52
C ASN A 460 -11.25 -18.10 5.68
N VAL A 461 -12.49 -17.60 5.72
CA VAL A 461 -13.47 -17.95 6.74
C VAL A 461 -14.85 -18.04 6.09
N THR A 462 -15.79 -18.68 6.76
CA THR A 462 -17.18 -18.75 6.31
C THR A 462 -18.01 -17.70 7.05
N ARG A 463 -18.66 -16.78 6.34
CA ARG A 463 -19.56 -15.80 6.94
C ARG A 463 -20.82 -16.49 7.46
N VAL A 464 -21.16 -16.27 8.72
CA VAL A 464 -22.21 -17.07 9.40
C VAL A 464 -23.60 -16.79 8.85
N VAL A 465 -23.90 -15.52 8.56
CA VAL A 465 -25.27 -15.10 8.15
C VAL A 465 -25.74 -15.67 6.82
N ASP A 466 -24.82 -16.03 5.91
CA ASP A 466 -25.16 -16.46 4.55
C ASP A 466 -24.31 -17.61 4.01
N ALA A 467 -23.44 -18.20 4.85
CA ALA A 467 -22.56 -19.32 4.52
C ALA A 467 -21.57 -19.07 3.38
N ASN A 468 -21.34 -17.81 2.98
CA ASN A 468 -20.38 -17.49 1.94
C ASN A 468 -18.94 -17.61 2.47
N VAL A 469 -18.08 -18.28 1.70
CA VAL A 469 -16.63 -18.25 1.94
C VAL A 469 -16.11 -16.88 1.53
N VAL A 470 -15.41 -16.22 2.46
CA VAL A 470 -14.91 -14.87 2.29
C VAL A 470 -13.44 -14.75 2.68
N HIS A 471 -12.82 -13.66 2.25
CA HIS A 471 -11.44 -13.31 2.56
C HIS A 471 -11.44 -12.28 3.69
N LEU A 472 -10.99 -12.68 4.88
CA LEU A 472 -11.17 -11.90 6.11
C LEU A 472 -10.55 -10.50 6.04
N GLU A 473 -9.35 -10.38 5.49
CA GLU A 473 -8.62 -9.11 5.32
C GLU A 473 -9.26 -8.14 4.31
N GLN A 474 -10.32 -8.62 3.66
CA GLN A 474 -10.98 -8.07 2.50
C GLN A 474 -12.46 -7.79 2.82
N GLU A 475 -13.03 -8.24 3.94
CA GLU A 475 -14.46 -8.04 4.19
C GLU A 475 -14.85 -6.60 4.53
N ILE A 476 -13.98 -5.87 5.24
CA ILE A 476 -14.21 -4.47 5.55
C ILE A 476 -13.52 -3.60 4.47
N PRO A 477 -14.26 -2.76 3.72
CA PRO A 477 -13.67 -1.89 2.71
C PRO A 477 -12.72 -0.86 3.34
N LEU A 478 -12.01 -0.10 2.52
CA LEU A 478 -11.22 1.05 3.00
C LEU A 478 -12.15 2.19 3.43
N ASN A 479 -12.73 2.07 4.63
CA ASN A 479 -13.73 2.99 5.18
C ASN A 479 -13.17 3.92 6.27
N GLY A 480 -11.85 3.93 6.47
CA GLY A 480 -11.19 4.80 7.46
C GLY A 480 -11.20 4.28 8.89
N SER A 481 -11.89 3.18 9.18
CA SER A 481 -11.99 2.62 10.53
C SER A 481 -10.83 1.68 10.88
N PHE A 482 -10.47 1.65 12.16
CA PHE A 482 -9.71 0.54 12.74
C PHE A 482 -10.57 -0.72 12.75
N ARG A 483 -9.94 -1.86 12.51
CA ARG A 483 -10.59 -3.17 12.49
C ARG A 483 -10.19 -3.94 13.73
N LEU A 484 -11.16 -4.37 14.51
CA LEU A 484 -10.96 -5.26 15.64
C LEU A 484 -11.41 -6.66 15.24
N PHE A 485 -10.46 -7.53 14.95
CA PHE A 485 -10.72 -8.95 14.68
C PHE A 485 -10.68 -9.70 16.02
N ILE A 486 -11.85 -10.00 16.56
CA ILE A 486 -12.04 -10.83 17.75
C ILE A 486 -12.04 -12.28 17.28
N PHE A 487 -10.88 -12.92 17.33
CA PHE A 487 -10.76 -14.36 17.26
C PHE A 487 -11.34 -14.92 18.56
N ALA A 488 -12.58 -15.38 18.48
CA ALA A 488 -13.40 -15.75 19.63
C ALA A 488 -13.08 -17.16 20.15
N GLY A 489 -12.22 -17.94 19.49
CA GLY A 489 -11.97 -19.33 19.91
C GLY A 489 -13.23 -20.20 19.83
N LYS A 490 -13.30 -21.25 20.65
CA LYS A 490 -14.46 -22.15 20.68
C LYS A 490 -15.61 -21.52 21.47
N PRO A 491 -16.85 -21.50 20.95
CA PRO A 491 -18.01 -20.91 21.65
C PRO A 491 -18.17 -21.37 23.11
N SER A 492 -17.96 -22.67 23.38
CA SER A 492 -18.08 -23.23 24.74
C SER A 492 -16.97 -22.78 25.71
N ALA A 493 -15.80 -22.42 25.19
CA ALA A 493 -14.63 -22.07 26.00
C ALA A 493 -14.50 -20.55 26.23
N SER A 494 -15.00 -19.72 25.31
CA SER A 494 -14.82 -18.26 25.35
C SER A 494 -16.07 -17.47 25.72
N ALA A 495 -17.21 -18.14 25.95
CA ALA A 495 -18.49 -17.48 26.23
C ALA A 495 -18.41 -16.44 27.36
N GLN A 496 -17.71 -16.75 28.47
CA GLN A 496 -17.56 -15.82 29.59
C GLN A 496 -16.66 -14.64 29.21
N ALA A 497 -15.52 -14.89 28.55
CA ALA A 497 -14.62 -13.84 28.09
C ALA A 497 -15.30 -12.88 27.09
N LEU A 498 -16.17 -13.37 26.20
CA LEU A 498 -16.96 -12.53 25.29
C LEU A 498 -17.99 -11.66 26.03
N LYS A 499 -18.67 -12.23 27.04
CA LYS A 499 -19.59 -11.48 27.90
C LYS A 499 -18.87 -10.37 28.65
N ASP A 500 -17.72 -10.69 29.24
CA ASP A 500 -16.90 -9.72 29.98
C ASP A 500 -16.33 -8.64 29.06
N LEU A 501 -15.84 -9.02 27.87
CA LEU A 501 -15.40 -8.08 26.84
C LEU A 501 -16.52 -7.09 26.50
N ALA A 502 -17.71 -7.58 26.17
CA ALA A 502 -18.85 -6.74 25.82
C ALA A 502 -19.28 -5.82 26.99
N ALA A 503 -19.37 -6.36 28.20
CA ALA A 503 -19.73 -5.58 29.39
C ALA A 503 -18.70 -4.46 29.67
N ASN A 504 -17.41 -4.74 29.53
CA ASN A 504 -16.37 -3.75 29.73
C ASN A 504 -16.31 -2.73 28.58
N MET A 505 -16.60 -3.12 27.34
CA MET A 505 -16.75 -2.21 26.21
C MET A 505 -17.92 -1.24 26.36
N GLN A 506 -18.96 -1.58 27.12
CA GLN A 506 -20.10 -0.67 27.38
C GLN A 506 -19.83 0.35 28.49
N LYS A 507 -18.74 0.22 29.24
CA LYS A 507 -18.38 1.19 30.27
C LYS A 507 -18.07 2.56 29.65
N LYS A 508 -18.54 3.64 30.28
CA LYS A 508 -18.45 5.04 29.79
C LYS A 508 -17.04 5.45 29.34
N GLY A 509 -15.99 4.96 30.00
CA GLY A 509 -14.59 5.27 29.71
C GLY A 509 -13.88 4.30 28.76
N SER A 510 -14.58 3.32 28.19
CA SER A 510 -13.96 2.36 27.27
C SER A 510 -13.65 3.00 25.90
N PHE A 511 -12.67 2.45 25.19
CA PHE A 511 -12.35 2.84 23.82
C PHE A 511 -13.57 2.76 22.90
N TYR A 512 -14.46 1.79 23.13
CA TYR A 512 -15.66 1.61 22.32
C TYR A 512 -16.68 2.71 22.62
N GLN A 513 -17.13 2.82 23.86
CA GLN A 513 -18.19 3.75 24.27
C GLN A 513 -17.78 5.20 24.06
N ALA A 514 -16.50 5.52 24.29
CA ALA A 514 -15.98 6.87 24.08
C ALA A 514 -16.16 7.33 22.62
N TYR A 515 -16.10 6.43 21.63
CA TYR A 515 -16.22 6.74 20.21
C TYR A 515 -17.54 6.26 19.59
N MET A 516 -18.58 6.13 20.40
CA MET A 516 -19.94 5.95 19.89
C MET A 516 -20.33 7.14 19.01
N ARG A 517 -20.91 6.85 17.85
CA ARG A 517 -21.39 7.89 16.94
C ARG A 517 -22.63 8.59 17.52
N PRO A 518 -22.77 9.92 17.35
CA PRO A 518 -23.85 10.67 17.98
C PRO A 518 -25.24 10.32 17.45
N ASP A 519 -25.32 9.77 16.24
CA ASP A 519 -26.54 9.39 15.55
C ASP A 519 -26.87 7.89 15.66
N VAL A 520 -26.26 7.17 16.63
CA VAL A 520 -26.36 5.71 16.77
C VAL A 520 -27.80 5.18 16.73
N ASP A 521 -28.76 5.90 17.30
CA ASP A 521 -30.18 5.51 17.35
C ASP A 521 -30.88 5.62 16.00
N ALA A 522 -30.35 6.42 15.07
CA ALA A 522 -30.85 6.58 13.71
C ALA A 522 -30.11 5.71 12.68
N VAL A 523 -29.07 4.99 13.11
CA VAL A 523 -28.29 4.13 12.21
C VAL A 523 -29.12 2.95 11.77
N SER A 524 -29.25 2.81 10.44
CA SER A 524 -29.92 1.67 9.83
C SER A 524 -29.42 0.34 10.39
N HIS A 525 -30.34 -0.58 10.67
CA HIS A 525 -30.01 -1.96 11.01
C HIS A 525 -29.12 -2.64 9.95
N HIS A 526 -29.19 -2.17 8.70
CA HIS A 526 -28.39 -2.66 7.58
C HIS A 526 -27.00 -2.02 7.47
N GLU A 527 -26.65 -1.05 8.31
CA GLU A 527 -25.26 -0.61 8.44
C GLU A 527 -24.42 -1.80 8.93
N ARG A 528 -23.56 -2.28 8.03
CA ARG A 528 -22.83 -3.54 8.16
C ARG A 528 -21.51 -3.39 8.90
N HIS A 529 -20.77 -2.32 8.65
CA HIS A 529 -19.37 -2.22 9.08
C HIS A 529 -19.20 -1.32 10.30
N ASN A 530 -19.94 -0.22 10.36
CA ASN A 530 -19.79 0.83 11.37
C ASN A 530 -21.12 1.16 12.10
N PRO A 531 -21.87 0.15 12.61
CA PRO A 531 -23.17 0.38 13.22
C PRO A 531 -23.11 1.19 14.53
N HIS A 532 -21.98 1.16 15.24
CA HIS A 532 -21.79 1.86 16.50
C HIS A 532 -20.80 3.03 16.44
N SER A 533 -19.74 2.89 15.66
CA SER A 533 -18.67 3.89 15.57
C SER A 533 -18.19 3.98 14.14
N LEU A 534 -17.93 5.20 13.67
CA LEU A 534 -17.22 5.43 12.40
C LEU A 534 -15.71 5.15 12.52
N PHE A 535 -15.20 5.05 13.76
CA PHE A 535 -13.79 4.79 14.03
C PHE A 535 -13.45 3.29 14.16
N PHE A 536 -14.43 2.44 14.48
CA PHE A 536 -14.23 1.00 14.71
C PHE A 536 -15.19 0.12 13.92
N SER A 537 -14.63 -0.79 13.12
CA SER A 537 -15.32 -1.98 12.61
C SER A 537 -14.92 -3.21 13.43
N ILE A 538 -15.90 -4.00 13.88
CA ILE A 538 -15.67 -5.21 14.69
C ILE A 538 -16.02 -6.45 13.87
N CYS A 539 -15.16 -7.46 13.95
CA CYS A 539 -15.38 -8.80 13.40
C CYS A 539 -15.27 -9.83 14.51
N SER A 540 -16.12 -10.85 14.50
CA SER A 540 -16.03 -12.00 15.42
C SER A 540 -15.78 -13.28 14.62
N ILE A 541 -14.75 -14.04 14.97
CA ILE A 541 -14.32 -15.25 14.26
C ILE A 541 -14.32 -16.41 15.25
N PHE A 542 -15.24 -17.37 15.10
CA PHE A 542 -15.32 -18.54 15.97
C PHE A 542 -14.50 -19.71 15.41
N ALA A 543 -13.76 -20.40 16.27
CA ALA A 543 -13.07 -21.66 15.96
C ALA A 543 -14.07 -22.84 16.03
N ALA A 544 -15.09 -22.81 15.17
CA ALA A 544 -16.16 -23.79 15.12
C ALA A 544 -16.69 -23.93 13.69
N LYS A 545 -17.39 -25.03 13.40
CA LYS A 545 -18.12 -25.18 12.12
C LYS A 545 -19.21 -24.13 12.04
N ARG A 546 -19.46 -23.58 10.84
CA ARG A 546 -20.50 -22.57 10.63
C ARG A 546 -21.88 -23.01 11.13
N SER A 547 -22.21 -24.29 10.98
CA SER A 547 -23.48 -24.88 11.46
C SER A 547 -23.66 -24.81 12.98
N ASP A 548 -22.58 -24.67 13.72
CA ASP A 548 -22.58 -24.76 15.19
C ASP A 548 -22.58 -23.36 15.83
N VAL A 549 -22.38 -22.31 15.04
CA VAL A 549 -22.31 -20.92 15.49
C VAL A 549 -23.66 -20.23 15.32
N GLU A 550 -24.33 -19.94 16.44
CA GLU A 550 -25.58 -19.20 16.48
C GLU A 550 -25.38 -17.81 17.10
N ILE A 551 -25.44 -16.77 16.25
CA ILE A 551 -25.10 -15.38 16.60
C ILE A 551 -25.83 -14.90 17.86
N SER A 552 -27.14 -15.14 17.97
CA SER A 552 -27.94 -14.68 19.12
C SER A 552 -27.66 -15.43 20.42
N ARG A 553 -27.08 -16.64 20.34
CA ARG A 553 -26.72 -17.47 21.50
C ARG A 553 -25.28 -17.21 21.92
N ASP A 554 -24.37 -17.15 20.95
CA ASP A 554 -22.92 -17.19 21.17
C ASP A 554 -22.29 -15.80 21.29
N LEU A 555 -22.96 -14.74 20.84
CA LEU A 555 -22.48 -13.36 20.97
C LEU A 555 -23.37 -12.51 21.87
N PRO A 556 -22.78 -11.70 22.78
CA PRO A 556 -23.51 -10.62 23.45
C PRO A 556 -24.14 -9.64 22.44
N PRO A 557 -25.26 -8.98 22.79
CA PRO A 557 -26.00 -8.10 21.86
C PRO A 557 -25.13 -7.05 21.16
N LEU A 558 -24.14 -6.48 21.85
CA LEU A 558 -23.18 -5.52 21.30
C LEU A 558 -22.41 -6.09 20.10
N LEU A 559 -21.88 -7.30 20.23
CA LEU A 559 -21.11 -7.96 19.18
C LEU A 559 -22.05 -8.55 18.11
N ALA A 560 -23.22 -9.06 18.51
CA ALA A 560 -24.24 -9.55 17.60
C ALA A 560 -24.79 -8.47 16.66
N ARG A 561 -24.68 -7.17 17.02
CA ARG A 561 -25.02 -6.06 16.13
C ARG A 561 -24.18 -6.05 14.84
N TYR A 562 -22.98 -6.62 14.89
CA TYR A 562 -22.08 -6.81 13.76
C TYR A 562 -22.29 -8.17 13.05
N LYS A 563 -23.52 -8.71 13.03
CA LYS A 563 -23.87 -10.03 12.45
C LYS A 563 -23.26 -10.31 11.08
N ASP A 564 -23.18 -9.30 10.21
CA ASP A 564 -22.64 -9.41 8.85
C ASP A 564 -21.11 -9.50 8.81
N ASN A 565 -20.46 -9.35 9.96
CA ASN A 565 -19.03 -9.54 10.22
C ASN A 565 -18.78 -10.63 11.28
N VAL A 566 -19.68 -11.62 11.37
CA VAL A 566 -19.48 -12.82 12.17
C VAL A 566 -19.10 -13.98 11.25
N TYR A 567 -18.03 -14.68 11.61
CA TYR A 567 -17.40 -15.69 10.78
C TYR A 567 -17.13 -16.97 11.57
N ALA A 568 -17.14 -18.10 10.88
CA ALA A 568 -16.67 -19.39 11.33
C ALA A 568 -15.32 -19.70 10.65
N ASP A 569 -14.35 -20.10 11.45
CA ASP A 569 -13.04 -20.58 11.02
C ASP A 569 -13.09 -22.11 10.89
N ASP A 570 -13.73 -22.56 9.80
CA ASP A 570 -14.07 -23.95 9.55
C ASP A 570 -13.47 -24.54 8.28
N LEU A 571 -12.61 -23.75 7.62
CA LEU A 571 -11.95 -24.07 6.37
C LEU A 571 -10.53 -24.58 6.61
N TRP A 572 -10.13 -25.60 5.86
CA TRP A 572 -8.76 -26.11 5.87
C TRP A 572 -7.82 -25.15 5.10
N ASP A 573 -6.59 -24.98 5.58
CA ASP A 573 -5.53 -24.22 4.89
C ASP A 573 -4.24 -25.03 4.87
N ARG A 574 -3.66 -25.19 3.68
CA ARG A 574 -2.41 -25.93 3.45
C ARG A 574 -1.22 -25.45 4.28
N ARG A 575 -1.22 -24.20 4.76
CA ARG A 575 -0.12 -23.61 5.56
C ARG A 575 -0.16 -24.06 7.01
N VAL A 576 -1.31 -24.57 7.47
CA VAL A 576 -1.55 -25.06 8.84
C VAL A 576 -2.40 -26.33 8.76
N PRO A 577 -1.89 -27.40 8.10
CA PRO A 577 -2.72 -28.53 7.69
C PRO A 577 -3.34 -29.31 8.85
N ASP A 578 -2.72 -29.25 10.04
CA ASP A 578 -3.16 -29.94 11.25
C ASP A 578 -4.09 -29.09 12.14
N ALA A 579 -4.33 -27.83 11.78
CA ALA A 579 -5.17 -26.93 12.56
C ALA A 579 -6.66 -27.28 12.40
N GLN A 580 -7.40 -27.23 13.51
CA GLN A 580 -8.87 -27.37 13.49
C GLN A 580 -9.56 -26.06 13.10
N ALA A 581 -8.93 -24.93 13.42
CA ALA A 581 -9.32 -23.58 13.05
C ALA A 581 -8.11 -22.87 12.40
N ALA A 582 -8.10 -22.85 11.07
CA ALA A 582 -6.93 -22.46 10.29
C ALA A 582 -6.60 -20.97 10.41
N ALA A 583 -7.61 -20.08 10.40
CA ALA A 583 -7.40 -18.65 10.57
C ALA A 583 -6.78 -18.34 11.94
N HIS A 584 -7.29 -18.93 13.03
CA HIS A 584 -6.72 -18.79 14.39
C HIS A 584 -5.26 -19.25 14.42
N ALA A 585 -4.98 -20.44 13.87
CA ALA A 585 -3.64 -21.01 13.85
C ALA A 585 -2.65 -20.18 13.02
N LYS A 586 -3.08 -19.61 11.88
CA LYS A 586 -2.25 -18.71 11.06
C LYS A 586 -1.86 -17.45 11.81
N MET A 587 -2.76 -16.91 12.64
CA MET A 587 -2.46 -15.76 13.50
C MET A 587 -1.56 -16.13 14.70
N GLY A 588 -1.39 -17.41 15.02
CA GLY A 588 -0.73 -17.87 16.25
C GLY A 588 -1.58 -17.64 17.50
N LEU A 589 -2.90 -17.62 17.35
CA LEU A 589 -3.84 -17.45 18.45
C LEU A 589 -4.34 -18.81 18.94
N ASP A 590 -4.64 -18.88 20.24
CA ASP A 590 -5.21 -20.07 20.87
C ASP A 590 -6.57 -20.42 20.22
N GLN A 591 -6.74 -21.66 19.77
CA GLN A 591 -7.96 -22.09 19.07
C GLN A 591 -9.15 -22.27 20.02
N GLU A 592 -8.93 -22.42 21.32
CA GLU A 592 -9.96 -22.50 22.35
C GLU A 592 -10.36 -21.11 22.86
N LYS A 593 -9.35 -20.29 23.22
CA LYS A 593 -9.56 -19.00 23.92
C LYS A 593 -9.52 -17.78 23.00
N GLY A 594 -8.73 -17.83 21.94
CA GLY A 594 -8.64 -16.76 20.96
C GLY A 594 -7.87 -15.51 21.40
N GLY A 595 -8.19 -14.37 20.77
CA GLY A 595 -7.51 -13.08 20.92
C GLY A 595 -8.17 -11.96 20.13
N VAL A 596 -7.78 -10.72 20.41
CA VAL A 596 -8.20 -9.53 19.69
C VAL A 596 -7.01 -8.99 18.90
N VAL A 597 -7.16 -8.88 17.59
CA VAL A 597 -6.17 -8.26 16.71
C VAL A 597 -6.71 -6.90 16.27
N VAL A 598 -5.97 -5.84 16.62
CA VAL A 598 -6.26 -4.49 16.14
C VAL A 598 -5.47 -4.25 14.86
N VAL A 599 -6.18 -3.95 13.77
CA VAL A 599 -5.61 -3.63 12.46
C VAL A 599 -5.97 -2.20 12.11
N ARG A 600 -4.97 -1.42 11.73
CA ARG A 600 -5.07 -0.03 11.29
C ARG A 600 -5.95 0.10 10.04
N PRO A 601 -6.47 1.30 9.72
CA PRO A 601 -7.26 1.52 8.51
C PRO A 601 -6.53 1.13 7.22
N ASP A 602 -5.21 1.23 7.18
CA ASP A 602 -4.34 0.84 6.07
C ASP A 602 -4.02 -0.67 5.97
N GLY A 603 -4.51 -1.49 6.90
CA GLY A 603 -4.39 -2.95 6.87
C GLY A 603 -3.16 -3.52 7.62
N TYR A 604 -2.41 -2.67 8.32
CA TYR A 604 -1.27 -3.09 9.14
C TYR A 604 -1.70 -3.39 10.57
N VAL A 605 -1.13 -4.43 11.18
CA VAL A 605 -1.38 -4.81 12.57
C VAL A 605 -0.87 -3.70 13.49
N GLY A 606 -1.71 -3.20 14.39
CA GLY A 606 -1.34 -2.23 15.41
C GLY A 606 -0.94 -2.89 16.73
N VAL A 607 -1.79 -3.79 17.24
CA VAL A 607 -1.55 -4.56 18.47
C VAL A 607 -2.32 -5.88 18.45
N VAL A 608 -1.83 -6.87 19.19
CA VAL A 608 -2.51 -8.16 19.44
C VAL A 608 -2.70 -8.30 20.95
N VAL A 609 -3.89 -8.69 21.40
CA VAL A 609 -4.24 -8.82 22.82
C VAL A 609 -4.91 -10.18 23.03
N ALA A 610 -4.60 -10.90 24.10
CA ALA A 610 -5.31 -12.12 24.46
C ALA A 610 -6.77 -11.80 24.83
N LEU A 611 -7.68 -12.70 24.45
CA LEU A 611 -9.07 -12.66 24.91
C LEU A 611 -9.12 -13.38 26.25
N THR A 612 -9.49 -12.65 27.31
CA THR A 612 -9.51 -13.18 28.67
C THR A 612 -10.83 -12.86 29.36
N GLU A 613 -11.19 -13.68 30.35
CA GLU A 613 -12.23 -13.33 31.31
C GLU A 613 -11.82 -12.08 32.12
N GLY A 614 -12.79 -11.32 32.61
CA GLY A 614 -12.59 -10.05 33.29
C GLY A 614 -12.31 -8.86 32.36
N SER A 615 -11.67 -7.82 32.88
CA SER A 615 -11.49 -6.54 32.17
C SER A 615 -10.18 -6.42 31.39
N ALA A 616 -9.22 -7.33 31.59
CA ALA A 616 -7.84 -7.18 31.13
C ALA A 616 -7.71 -6.93 29.62
N THR A 617 -8.52 -7.60 28.79
CA THR A 617 -8.55 -7.36 27.34
C THR A 617 -8.97 -5.92 27.00
N VAL A 618 -10.04 -5.40 27.62
CA VAL A 618 -10.51 -4.02 27.38
C VAL A 618 -9.55 -2.99 27.97
N ASP A 619 -8.98 -3.26 29.14
CA ASP A 619 -8.01 -2.38 29.78
C ASP A 619 -6.76 -2.20 28.91
N ALA A 620 -6.25 -3.29 28.33
CA ALA A 620 -5.15 -3.24 27.36
C ALA A 620 -5.50 -2.44 26.10
N LEU A 621 -6.70 -2.62 25.56
CA LEU A 621 -7.17 -1.86 24.40
C LEU A 621 -7.34 -0.36 24.72
N ASN A 622 -7.86 -0.04 25.91
CA ASN A 622 -7.97 1.34 26.40
C ASN A 622 -6.59 2.01 26.49
N GLN A 623 -5.58 1.31 27.01
CA GLN A 623 -4.22 1.83 27.08
C GLN A 623 -3.63 2.04 25.68
N TYR A 624 -3.81 1.08 24.75
CA TYR A 624 -3.30 1.21 23.38
C TYR A 624 -3.92 2.39 22.66
N PHE A 625 -5.26 2.46 22.58
CA PHE A 625 -5.93 3.58 21.93
C PHE A 625 -5.67 4.90 22.66
N GLY A 626 -5.60 4.89 23.99
CA GLY A 626 -5.34 6.08 24.82
C GLY A 626 -3.98 6.74 24.56
N SER A 627 -3.04 6.03 23.91
CA SER A 627 -1.74 6.60 23.55
C SER A 627 -1.80 7.61 22.39
N PHE A 628 -2.86 7.58 21.57
CA PHE A 628 -3.00 8.46 20.39
C PHE A 628 -4.40 9.05 20.17
N CYS A 629 -5.43 8.50 20.80
CA CYS A 629 -6.81 8.95 20.70
C CYS A 629 -7.03 10.29 21.44
N THR A 630 -7.98 11.11 20.98
CA THR A 630 -8.27 12.43 21.57
C THR A 630 -9.00 12.35 22.92
N LYS A 631 -9.91 11.38 23.05
CA LYS A 631 -10.67 11.12 24.28
C LYS A 631 -9.82 10.35 25.27
N LYS A 632 -9.91 10.73 26.55
CA LYS A 632 -9.30 9.99 27.65
C LYS A 632 -10.00 8.65 27.81
N LEU A 633 -9.24 7.56 27.75
CA LEU A 633 -9.73 6.20 27.85
C LEU A 633 -9.23 5.54 29.14
N GLY A 634 -10.03 4.65 29.71
CA GLY A 634 -9.74 4.02 31.00
C GLY A 634 -10.01 4.95 32.20
N GLY A 635 -10.44 4.34 33.30
CA GLY A 635 -10.77 5.01 34.56
C GLY A 635 -12.25 4.90 34.93
N ASP A 636 -12.52 4.65 36.21
CA ASP A 636 -13.85 4.77 36.81
C ASP A 636 -14.21 6.26 36.90
N HIS A 637 -14.69 6.87 35.82
CA HIS A 637 -15.47 8.10 35.94
C HIS A 637 -16.90 7.75 36.36
N ALA A 638 -16.99 7.09 37.52
CA ALA A 638 -18.08 7.23 38.46
C ALA A 638 -17.66 8.35 39.44
N GLN A 639 -17.89 9.60 39.06
CA GLN A 639 -18.02 10.67 40.04
C GLN A 639 -18.87 11.80 39.45
N LEU A 640 -20.09 11.85 40.00
CA LEU A 640 -21.16 12.84 39.94
C LEU A 640 -21.95 12.96 38.63
#